data_AF-A0A972EQ09-F1
#
_entry.id   AF-A0A972EQ09-F1
#
_cell.length_a   1.000
_cell.length_b   1.000
_cell.length_c   1.000
_cell.angle_alpha   90.00
_cell.angle_beta   90.00
_cell.angle_gamma   90.00
#
_symmetry.space_group_name_H-M   'P 1'
#
loop_
_entity.id
_entity.type
_entity.pdbx_description
1 polymer ?
#
loop_
_entity_poly.entity_id
_entity_poly.type
_entity_poly.pdbx_seq_one_letter_code
_entity_poly.pdbx_strand_id
1 'polypeptide(L)'
;MKELIKAAIVAGADAAGLAPFQGGSALVVLKQYRLYDNKPGPFQVKTASASLEDYHLVIRRILNKIRSEYEIEGSIYCDTHQYSDRQIARLAGLGFIGRNTFLIHPRLGSAVNIGWLTLDRPVEGRQVLTQGCGNCHRCEAACPVGALNNGVLDRTKCIAAINQQKDSRETDLHDFFYGCDICQRACPYNEVAPYHEGFIFPADFLDNESNRTFHQRYGDRDFAWIGKATLKRNTLWIRRQRMDKVHELGYLKDKIEELKDQGVYRTLPVMSSPSGARVTLNGREGIVNLSSNNYLGFANHPEIKQAAIDATEKYGVGAGAVRTIIGNLDLHEELELKLAEFKREEAVTVYQSGFNCNAGTIQAITDRGDLIISDELNHASIIDGVRLSRADKAVYKHADMADLERVLQESDGKYNTRLIITDGVFSMDGDLAPLPEIVELAEKYGALTYVDDAHGSGVLGENGRGTVDHFGLHGRIDFVIGTLSKALGVIGGYVASKQVTKEWLSHRGRPILFSTSLTPASAGALIKAVEILSTDSQYTDRLWDNANYFKQKLGTLGFNTGHSQSPITPVIIGDEAKTMQFSKALLEAGVFVSAIVFPTVPKGTGRLRAMVTAEHSKEDLDFAVEKFGQVGREMGLID
;
A
#
# COMPACT_ATOMS: atom_id res chain seq x y z
N MET A 1 -24.13 32.41 -29.19
CA MET A 1 -23.58 33.62 -28.53
C MET A 1 -24.56 34.14 -27.47
N LYS A 2 -24.76 33.37 -26.39
CA LYS A 2 -25.54 33.79 -25.19
C LYS A 2 -24.60 34.21 -24.04
N GLU A 3 -23.32 34.47 -24.31
CA GLU A 3 -22.36 34.96 -23.33
C GLU A 3 -22.41 36.49 -23.29
N LEU A 4 -22.41 37.08 -22.09
CA LEU A 4 -22.50 38.52 -21.83
C LEU A 4 -21.29 39.27 -22.42
N ILE A 5 -21.37 39.59 -23.71
CA ILE A 5 -20.49 40.57 -24.36
C ILE A 5 -21.00 41.96 -23.94
N LYS A 6 -20.14 42.74 -23.29
CA LYS A 6 -20.39 44.17 -23.05
C LYS A 6 -19.46 44.96 -23.93
N ALA A 7 -20.05 45.88 -24.71
CA ALA A 7 -19.30 46.78 -25.57
C ALA A 7 -19.58 48.25 -25.21
N ALA A 8 -18.56 49.08 -25.30
CA ALA A 8 -18.68 50.53 -25.19
C ALA A 8 -17.70 51.22 -26.13
N ILE A 9 -18.00 52.47 -26.47
CA ILE A 9 -17.21 53.27 -27.40
C ILE A 9 -16.50 54.37 -26.62
N VAL A 10 -15.23 54.59 -26.94
CA VAL A 10 -14.41 55.70 -26.43
C VAL A 10 -14.39 56.80 -27.49
N ALA A 11 -14.76 58.04 -27.14
CA ALA A 11 -14.54 59.19 -28.02
C ALA A 11 -13.04 59.49 -28.11
N GLY A 12 -12.55 59.83 -29.32
CA GLY A 12 -11.24 60.45 -29.44
C GLY A 12 -11.25 61.76 -28.65
N ALA A 13 -10.63 61.76 -27.47
CA ALA A 13 -10.54 62.94 -26.62
C ALA A 13 -9.15 63.04 -26.02
N ASP A 14 -8.61 64.26 -26.01
CA ASP A 14 -7.49 64.78 -25.23
C ASP A 14 -7.63 64.58 -23.70
N ALA A 15 -8.48 63.65 -23.26
CA ALA A 15 -8.64 63.28 -21.86
C ALA A 15 -7.48 62.36 -21.44
N ALA A 16 -6.50 62.95 -20.76
CA ALA A 16 -5.38 62.32 -20.05
C ALA A 16 -4.05 62.11 -20.83
N GLY A 17 -3.75 62.92 -21.85
CA GLY A 17 -2.41 62.96 -22.47
C GLY A 17 -2.02 61.70 -23.26
N LEU A 18 -3.00 60.85 -23.54
CA LEU A 18 -2.88 59.76 -24.50
C LEU A 18 -3.39 60.36 -25.83
N ALA A 19 -2.55 60.47 -26.85
CA ALA A 19 -2.97 60.74 -28.22
C ALA A 19 -2.88 59.42 -29.02
N PRO A 20 -3.88 58.52 -28.96
CA PRO A 20 -3.75 57.17 -29.51
C PRO A 20 -4.29 57.06 -30.93
N PHE A 21 -5.09 58.03 -31.35
CA PHE A 21 -5.93 57.90 -32.53
C PHE A 21 -5.79 59.17 -33.34
N GLN A 22 -5.02 59.14 -34.43
CA GLN A 22 -5.17 60.14 -35.47
C GLN A 22 -6.57 59.95 -36.07
N GLY A 23 -7.58 60.62 -35.51
CA GLY A 23 -8.91 60.80 -36.12
C GLY A 23 -10.08 59.94 -35.65
N GLY A 24 -10.00 59.06 -34.65
CA GLY A 24 -11.14 58.15 -34.41
C GLY A 24 -11.26 57.46 -33.06
N SER A 25 -12.50 57.05 -32.75
CA SER A 25 -12.91 56.37 -31.51
C SER A 25 -12.42 54.92 -31.43
N ALA A 26 -12.66 54.22 -30.31
CA ALA A 26 -12.41 52.78 -30.19
C ALA A 26 -13.62 52.03 -29.62
N LEU A 27 -13.96 50.88 -30.20
CA LEU A 27 -14.92 49.93 -29.65
C LEU A 27 -14.19 48.96 -28.72
N VAL A 28 -14.58 48.92 -27.44
CA VAL A 28 -13.99 48.04 -26.44
C VAL A 28 -14.97 46.95 -26.07
N VAL A 29 -14.50 45.70 -26.03
CA VAL A 29 -15.27 44.50 -25.70
C VAL A 29 -14.73 43.86 -24.42
N LEU A 30 -15.63 43.55 -23.50
CA LEU A 30 -15.36 42.66 -22.37
C LEU A 30 -15.99 41.29 -22.59
N LYS A 31 -15.22 40.24 -22.36
CA LYS A 31 -15.71 38.85 -22.22
C LYS A 31 -15.42 38.35 -20.81
N GLN A 32 -16.46 38.02 -20.05
CA GLN A 32 -16.31 37.42 -18.72
C GLN A 32 -15.70 36.01 -18.81
N TYR A 33 -14.77 35.69 -17.92
CA TYR A 33 -14.26 34.35 -17.69
C TYR A 33 -14.54 33.91 -16.24
N ARG A 34 -14.26 32.64 -15.92
CA ARG A 34 -14.60 32.01 -14.63
C ARG A 34 -13.42 32.07 -13.66
N LEU A 35 -13.66 32.13 -12.35
CA LEU A 35 -12.61 31.96 -11.33
C LEU A 35 -12.68 30.53 -10.77
N TYR A 36 -11.58 30.06 -10.17
CA TYR A 36 -11.45 28.68 -9.71
C TYR A 36 -11.16 28.58 -8.21
N ASP A 37 -11.77 27.60 -7.52
CA ASP A 37 -11.60 27.40 -6.08
C ASP A 37 -11.14 26.00 -5.65
N ASN A 38 -10.22 25.41 -6.42
CA ASN A 38 -9.69 24.10 -6.06
C ASN A 38 -8.33 24.21 -5.35
N LYS A 39 -8.15 23.40 -4.31
CA LYS A 39 -6.86 23.15 -3.65
C LYS A 39 -6.23 21.89 -4.26
N PRO A 40 -5.04 21.97 -4.88
CA PRO A 40 -4.39 20.78 -5.45
C PRO A 40 -3.91 19.85 -4.33
N GLY A 41 -3.99 18.54 -4.55
CA GLY A 41 -3.40 17.53 -3.68
C GLY A 41 -1.86 17.58 -3.65
N PRO A 42 -1.20 16.76 -2.81
CA PRO A 42 0.24 16.84 -2.52
C PRO A 42 1.18 16.61 -3.73
N PHE A 43 0.69 16.00 -4.81
CA PHE A 43 1.45 15.77 -6.05
C PHE A 43 0.86 16.53 -7.25
N GLN A 44 0.15 17.61 -6.98
CA GLN A 44 -0.60 18.33 -7.99
C GLN A 44 -0.27 19.82 -8.00
N VAL A 45 -0.41 20.42 -9.17
CA VAL A 45 -0.25 21.86 -9.45
C VAL A 45 -1.50 22.41 -10.10
N LYS A 46 -1.75 23.71 -9.99
CA LYS A 46 -2.95 24.37 -10.56
C LYS A 46 -2.63 25.57 -11.44
N THR A 47 -3.55 25.90 -12.33
CA THR A 47 -3.58 27.19 -13.02
C THR A 47 -4.55 28.16 -12.33
N ALA A 48 -4.33 29.46 -12.53
CA ALA A 48 -5.23 30.51 -12.05
C ALA A 48 -6.29 30.95 -13.07
N SER A 49 -6.06 30.67 -14.36
CA SER A 49 -6.89 31.21 -15.45
C SER A 49 -7.71 30.12 -16.14
N ALA A 50 -8.93 30.53 -16.47
CA ALA A 50 -10.07 29.74 -16.93
C ALA A 50 -10.49 30.13 -18.34
N SER A 51 -9.64 29.84 -19.32
CA SER A 51 -10.18 29.61 -20.65
C SER A 51 -9.61 28.29 -21.18
N LEU A 52 -10.52 27.36 -21.47
CA LEU A 52 -10.21 26.13 -22.23
C LEU A 52 -9.47 26.46 -23.52
N GLU A 53 -9.63 27.68 -24.01
CA GLU A 53 -9.10 28.20 -25.27
C GLU A 53 -8.37 29.52 -25.01
N ASP A 54 -7.24 29.77 -25.68
CA ASP A 54 -6.49 31.02 -25.60
C ASP A 54 -7.40 32.23 -25.85
N TYR A 55 -7.51 33.11 -24.84
CA TYR A 55 -8.41 34.26 -24.90
C TYR A 55 -8.04 35.25 -26.01
N HIS A 56 -6.78 35.31 -26.44
CA HIS A 56 -6.38 36.15 -27.57
C HIS A 56 -7.11 35.72 -28.84
N LEU A 57 -7.23 34.41 -29.06
CA LEU A 57 -7.97 33.85 -30.20
C LEU A 57 -9.47 34.12 -30.07
N VAL A 58 -10.02 33.96 -28.86
CA VAL A 58 -11.45 34.18 -28.59
C VAL A 58 -11.84 35.65 -28.83
N ILE A 59 -11.09 36.59 -28.24
CA ILE A 59 -11.32 38.04 -28.38
C ILE A 59 -11.14 38.48 -29.83
N ARG A 60 -10.09 38.01 -30.52
CA ARG A 60 -9.89 38.30 -31.94
C ARG A 60 -11.03 37.78 -32.80
N ARG A 61 -11.57 36.58 -32.54
CA ARG A 61 -12.75 36.07 -33.27
C ARG A 61 -13.97 36.95 -33.06
N ILE A 62 -14.23 37.40 -31.83
CA ILE A 62 -15.34 38.30 -31.51
C ILE A 62 -15.18 39.62 -32.26
N LEU A 63 -14.01 40.25 -32.18
CA LEU A 63 -13.76 41.55 -32.81
C LEU A 63 -13.73 41.46 -34.35
N ASN A 64 -13.19 40.38 -34.92
CA ASN A 64 -13.24 40.16 -36.37
C ASN A 64 -14.67 39.99 -36.87
N LYS A 65 -15.51 39.27 -36.11
CA LYS A 65 -16.93 39.12 -36.42
C LYS A 65 -17.63 40.48 -36.41
N ILE A 66 -17.44 41.28 -35.36
CA ILE A 66 -18.01 42.63 -35.28
C ILE A 66 -17.50 43.51 -36.44
N ARG A 67 -16.19 43.49 -36.71
CA ARG A 67 -15.59 44.26 -37.80
C ARG A 67 -16.21 43.92 -39.16
N SER A 68 -16.43 42.63 -39.42
CA SER A 68 -17.04 42.16 -40.67
C SER A 68 -18.55 42.44 -40.74
N GLU A 69 -19.27 42.32 -39.62
CA GLU A 69 -20.72 42.49 -39.57
C GLU A 69 -21.16 43.95 -39.72
N TYR A 70 -20.30 44.88 -39.29
CA TYR A 70 -20.54 46.32 -39.32
C TYR A 70 -19.63 47.09 -40.28
N GLU A 71 -18.89 46.39 -41.15
CA GLU A 71 -18.01 46.96 -42.18
C GLU A 71 -17.05 48.05 -41.64
N ILE A 72 -16.44 47.80 -40.48
CA ILE A 72 -15.57 48.77 -39.80
C ILE A 72 -14.15 48.68 -40.37
N GLU A 73 -13.61 49.78 -40.88
CA GLU A 73 -12.17 49.89 -41.17
C GLU A 73 -11.39 50.16 -39.87
N GLY A 74 -10.62 49.17 -39.41
CA GLY A 74 -9.92 49.29 -38.12
C GLY A 74 -9.02 48.13 -37.74
N SER A 75 -8.08 48.43 -36.85
CA SER A 75 -7.12 47.49 -36.27
C SER A 75 -7.64 46.92 -34.95
N ILE A 76 -7.43 45.62 -34.76
CA ILE A 76 -7.85 44.86 -33.58
C ILE A 76 -6.68 44.70 -32.62
N TYR A 77 -6.94 44.95 -31.34
CA TYR A 77 -5.96 44.84 -30.27
C TYR A 77 -6.49 44.01 -29.10
N CYS A 78 -5.59 43.19 -28.54
CA CYS A 78 -5.79 42.36 -27.36
C CYS A 78 -4.40 42.06 -26.81
N ASP A 79 -3.96 42.79 -25.78
CA ASP A 79 -2.62 42.77 -25.18
C ASP A 79 -1.45 42.97 -26.17
N THR A 80 -1.73 43.53 -27.36
CA THR A 80 -0.75 43.75 -28.44
C THR A 80 -0.38 45.22 -28.67
N HIS A 81 -1.00 46.16 -27.96
CA HIS A 81 -0.74 47.59 -28.11
C HIS A 81 0.17 48.13 -27.00
N GLN A 82 0.84 49.27 -27.26
CA GLN A 82 1.61 50.00 -26.24
C GLN A 82 0.76 50.59 -25.11
N TYR A 83 -0.57 50.64 -25.29
CA TYR A 83 -1.50 51.18 -24.29
C TYR A 83 -2.13 50.02 -23.53
N SER A 84 -2.36 50.21 -22.24
CA SER A 84 -3.02 49.19 -21.42
C SER A 84 -4.49 49.04 -21.81
N ASP A 85 -4.88 47.83 -22.20
CA ASP A 85 -6.27 47.47 -22.49
C ASP A 85 -7.22 47.82 -21.32
N ARG A 86 -6.74 47.68 -20.08
CA ARG A 86 -7.47 48.05 -18.87
C ARG A 86 -7.73 49.56 -18.80
N GLN A 87 -6.77 50.39 -19.21
CA GLN A 87 -6.95 51.84 -19.26
C GLN A 87 -7.91 52.24 -20.38
N ILE A 88 -7.80 51.62 -21.56
CA ILE A 88 -8.74 51.83 -22.67
C ILE A 88 -10.17 51.46 -22.25
N ALA A 89 -10.36 50.33 -21.57
CA ALA A 89 -11.66 49.93 -21.05
C ALA A 89 -12.20 50.85 -19.94
N ARG A 90 -11.33 51.39 -19.07
CA ARG A 90 -11.71 52.42 -18.09
C ARG A 90 -12.21 53.68 -18.79
N LEU A 91 -11.48 54.16 -19.79
CA LEU A 91 -11.86 55.33 -20.59
C LEU A 91 -13.17 55.10 -21.37
N ALA A 92 -13.49 53.84 -21.71
CA ALA A 92 -14.77 53.45 -22.31
C ALA A 92 -15.94 53.42 -21.33
N GLY A 93 -15.72 53.75 -20.05
CA GLY A 93 -16.73 53.69 -19.00
C GLY A 93 -17.18 52.26 -18.66
N LEU A 94 -16.37 51.23 -18.99
CA LEU A 94 -16.72 49.83 -18.73
C LEU A 94 -16.37 49.37 -17.31
N GLY A 95 -15.57 50.14 -16.58
CA GLY A 95 -15.13 49.78 -15.23
C GLY A 95 -14.19 50.81 -14.63
N PHE A 96 -13.70 50.52 -13.43
CA PHE A 96 -12.63 51.27 -12.79
C PHE A 96 -11.43 50.34 -12.52
N ILE A 97 -10.24 50.91 -12.30
CA ILE A 97 -9.06 50.11 -11.96
C ILE A 97 -9.05 49.87 -10.45
N GLY A 98 -9.10 48.60 -10.06
CA GLY A 98 -9.06 48.20 -8.66
C GLY A 98 -7.66 48.26 -8.05
N ARG A 99 -7.59 48.13 -6.72
CA ARG A 99 -6.31 47.97 -5.99
C ARG A 99 -5.55 46.70 -6.38
N ASN A 100 -6.24 45.70 -6.93
CA ASN A 100 -5.62 44.51 -7.53
C ASN A 100 -5.07 44.77 -8.95
N THR A 101 -5.14 46.02 -9.44
CA THR A 101 -4.72 46.49 -10.78
C THR A 101 -5.55 45.99 -11.97
N PHE A 102 -6.62 45.23 -11.73
CA PHE A 102 -7.54 44.78 -12.79
C PHE A 102 -8.60 45.84 -13.09
N LEU A 103 -9.16 45.80 -14.28
CA LEU A 103 -10.44 46.45 -14.56
C LEU A 103 -11.54 45.73 -13.77
N ILE A 104 -12.31 46.46 -12.97
CA ILE A 104 -13.47 45.96 -12.25
C ILE A 104 -14.73 46.54 -12.90
N HIS A 105 -15.51 45.68 -13.55
CA HIS A 105 -16.84 46.02 -14.05
C HIS A 105 -17.86 45.83 -12.91
N PRO A 106 -18.74 46.81 -12.61
CA PRO A 106 -19.64 46.77 -11.45
C PRO A 106 -20.53 45.52 -11.33
N ARG A 107 -20.86 44.89 -12.46
CA ARG A 107 -21.67 43.65 -12.51
C ARG A 107 -20.91 42.37 -12.88
N LEU A 108 -19.76 42.48 -13.56
CA LEU A 108 -19.04 41.30 -14.07
C LEU A 108 -17.81 40.98 -13.24
N GLY A 109 -17.44 41.88 -12.32
CA GLY A 109 -16.24 41.77 -11.53
C GLY A 109 -14.98 42.07 -12.33
N SER A 110 -13.85 41.51 -11.90
CA SER A 110 -12.54 41.63 -12.56
C SER A 110 -12.16 40.44 -13.43
N ALA A 111 -12.97 39.39 -13.46
CA ALA A 111 -12.75 38.23 -14.32
C ALA A 111 -13.21 38.51 -15.74
N VAL A 112 -12.59 39.48 -16.42
CA VAL A 112 -12.92 39.88 -17.79
C VAL A 112 -11.67 39.93 -18.67
N ASN A 113 -11.77 39.34 -19.86
CA ASN A 113 -10.83 39.52 -20.96
C ASN A 113 -11.24 40.76 -21.74
N ILE A 114 -10.25 41.54 -22.18
CA ILE A 114 -10.44 42.84 -22.83
C ILE A 114 -9.89 42.75 -24.24
N GLY A 115 -10.59 43.35 -25.20
CA GLY A 115 -10.03 43.67 -26.50
C GLY A 115 -10.73 44.87 -27.10
N TRP A 116 -10.12 45.47 -28.10
CA TRP A 116 -10.66 46.67 -28.71
C TRP A 116 -10.33 46.79 -30.20
N LEU A 117 -11.14 47.55 -30.91
CA LEU A 117 -11.09 47.81 -32.35
C LEU A 117 -11.09 49.32 -32.58
N THR A 118 -10.13 49.84 -33.34
CA THR A 118 -10.14 51.26 -33.73
C THR A 118 -11.29 51.54 -34.70
N LEU A 119 -11.86 52.72 -34.61
CA LEU A 119 -12.90 53.21 -35.51
C LEU A 119 -12.31 54.36 -36.35
N ASP A 120 -12.75 54.43 -37.59
CA ASP A 120 -12.43 55.47 -38.59
C ASP A 120 -13.26 56.75 -38.44
N ARG A 121 -14.23 56.74 -37.51
CA ARG A 121 -15.12 57.87 -37.22
C ARG A 121 -15.14 58.22 -35.73
N PRO A 122 -15.30 59.52 -35.39
CA PRO A 122 -15.57 59.92 -34.02
C PRO A 122 -16.97 59.47 -33.61
N VAL A 123 -17.07 58.93 -32.40
CA VAL A 123 -18.32 58.50 -31.77
C VAL A 123 -18.35 59.03 -30.35
N GLU A 124 -19.53 59.42 -29.87
CA GLU A 124 -19.72 59.92 -28.51
C GLU A 124 -19.38 58.82 -27.48
N GLY A 125 -18.44 59.15 -26.59
CA GLY A 125 -17.93 58.24 -25.57
C GLY A 125 -18.85 58.17 -24.36
N ARG A 126 -18.78 57.06 -23.60
CA ARG A 126 -19.45 56.99 -22.29
C ARG A 126 -18.68 57.77 -21.23
N GLN A 127 -19.39 58.28 -20.23
CA GLN A 127 -18.78 58.89 -19.06
C GLN A 127 -17.92 57.87 -18.29
N VAL A 128 -16.70 58.28 -17.95
CA VAL A 128 -15.78 57.47 -17.13
C VAL A 128 -16.38 57.28 -15.74
N LEU A 129 -16.40 56.03 -15.25
CA LEU A 129 -16.88 55.73 -13.91
C LEU A 129 -15.93 56.32 -12.85
N THR A 130 -16.50 57.04 -11.87
CA THR A 130 -15.77 57.60 -10.72
C THR A 130 -15.70 56.63 -9.53
N GLN A 131 -16.37 55.47 -9.63
CA GLN A 131 -16.34 54.42 -8.62
C GLN A 131 -14.90 53.89 -8.42
N GLY A 132 -14.56 53.51 -7.20
CA GLY A 132 -13.25 52.96 -6.84
C GLY A 132 -13.36 51.92 -5.72
N CYS A 133 -12.23 51.40 -5.25
CA CYS A 133 -12.20 50.44 -4.14
C CYS A 133 -12.57 51.06 -2.77
N GLY A 134 -12.65 52.39 -2.65
CA GLY A 134 -12.78 53.07 -1.36
C GLY A 134 -11.70 52.63 -0.37
N ASN A 135 -12.14 52.26 0.84
CA ASN A 135 -11.29 51.77 1.93
C ASN A 135 -11.08 50.23 1.90
N CYS A 136 -11.43 49.53 0.82
CA CYS A 136 -11.25 48.07 0.73
C CYS A 136 -9.79 47.70 0.42
N HIS A 137 -9.20 46.83 1.23
CA HIS A 137 -7.82 46.31 1.08
C HIS A 137 -7.74 44.77 0.95
N ARG A 138 -8.87 44.08 0.73
CA ARG A 138 -8.94 42.60 0.75
C ARG A 138 -7.94 41.91 -0.19
N CYS A 139 -7.74 42.45 -1.39
CA CYS A 139 -6.82 41.87 -2.38
C CYS A 139 -5.33 42.02 -2.00
N GLU A 140 -4.98 43.08 -1.28
CA GLU A 140 -3.63 43.33 -0.77
C GLU A 140 -3.36 42.37 0.40
N ALA A 141 -4.31 42.27 1.34
CA ALA A 141 -4.23 41.37 2.49
C ALA A 141 -4.18 39.88 2.10
N ALA A 142 -4.85 39.49 1.00
CA ALA A 142 -4.86 38.11 0.53
C ALA A 142 -3.58 37.70 -0.23
N CYS A 143 -2.76 38.65 -0.68
CA CYS A 143 -1.60 38.35 -1.51
C CYS A 143 -0.49 37.68 -0.67
N PRO A 144 -0.14 36.41 -0.91
CA PRO A 144 0.79 35.67 -0.04
C PRO A 144 2.22 36.20 -0.12
N VAL A 145 2.55 36.92 -1.19
CA VAL A 145 3.87 37.47 -1.49
C VAL A 145 3.93 39.00 -1.36
N GLY A 146 2.84 39.64 -0.91
CA GLY A 146 2.79 41.09 -0.69
C GLY A 146 3.09 41.92 -1.95
N ALA A 147 2.69 41.45 -3.14
CA ALA A 147 2.98 42.10 -4.41
C ALA A 147 2.11 43.33 -4.72
N LEU A 148 1.06 43.59 -3.92
CA LEU A 148 0.13 44.70 -4.12
C LEU A 148 0.24 45.70 -2.97
N ASN A 149 0.42 46.98 -3.30
CA ASN A 149 0.43 48.07 -2.31
C ASN A 149 -0.25 49.32 -2.89
N ASN A 150 -1.37 49.73 -2.31
CA ASN A 150 -2.13 50.92 -2.70
C ASN A 150 -2.43 51.02 -4.20
N GLY A 151 -2.80 49.88 -4.81
CA GLY A 151 -3.08 49.83 -6.26
C GLY A 151 -1.85 49.80 -7.16
N VAL A 152 -0.65 49.65 -6.60
CA VAL A 152 0.60 49.44 -7.33
C VAL A 152 1.00 47.97 -7.23
N LEU A 153 1.27 47.34 -8.38
CA LEU A 153 1.75 45.96 -8.48
C LEU A 153 3.27 45.91 -8.61
N ASP A 154 3.93 45.26 -7.65
CA ASP A 154 5.33 44.86 -7.77
C ASP A 154 5.43 43.56 -8.57
N ARG A 155 5.80 43.71 -9.85
CA ARG A 155 5.95 42.58 -10.78
C ARG A 155 7.10 41.64 -10.40
N THR A 156 8.06 42.08 -9.59
CA THR A 156 9.19 41.25 -9.14
C THR A 156 8.78 40.25 -8.05
N LYS A 157 7.62 40.48 -7.41
CA LYS A 157 7.04 39.61 -6.38
C LYS A 157 5.80 38.85 -6.85
N CYS A 158 5.05 39.40 -7.80
CA CYS A 158 3.78 38.83 -8.23
C CYS A 158 3.94 37.41 -8.82
N ILE A 159 3.32 36.41 -8.19
CA ILE A 159 3.34 35.00 -8.65
C ILE A 159 2.96 34.89 -10.14
N ALA A 160 1.89 35.56 -10.57
CA ALA A 160 1.44 35.54 -11.97
C ALA A 160 2.47 36.15 -12.93
N ALA A 161 3.22 37.17 -12.51
CA ALA A 161 4.25 37.77 -13.34
C ALA A 161 5.49 36.85 -13.43
N ILE A 162 5.90 36.28 -12.30
CA ILE A 162 7.08 35.43 -12.20
C ILE A 162 6.88 34.12 -12.97
N ASN A 163 5.71 33.48 -12.85
CA ASN A 163 5.44 32.20 -13.49
C ASN A 163 5.19 32.31 -15.01
N GLN A 164 5.07 33.52 -15.55
CA GLN A 164 4.96 33.79 -17.01
C GLN A 164 6.28 34.25 -17.64
N GLN A 165 7.27 34.66 -16.85
CA GLN A 165 8.58 35.10 -17.34
C GLN A 165 9.53 33.93 -17.56
N LYS A 166 10.31 33.98 -18.65
CA LYS A 166 11.33 32.96 -18.97
C LYS A 166 12.55 33.05 -18.04
N ASP A 167 12.97 34.26 -17.70
CA ASP A 167 14.20 34.54 -16.95
C ASP A 167 13.91 34.99 -15.50
N SER A 168 13.25 34.11 -14.73
CA SER A 168 12.88 34.34 -13.33
C SER A 168 13.82 33.61 -12.36
N ARG A 169 14.01 34.17 -11.17
CA ARG A 169 14.64 33.46 -10.03
C ARG A 169 13.64 32.51 -9.37
N GLU A 170 14.15 31.41 -8.80
CA GLU A 170 13.34 30.43 -8.06
C GLU A 170 12.65 31.09 -6.86
N THR A 171 11.34 30.90 -6.75
CA THR A 171 10.48 31.49 -5.70
C THR A 171 9.30 30.58 -5.40
N ASP A 172 8.65 30.78 -4.24
CA ASP A 172 7.40 30.10 -3.91
C ASP A 172 6.26 30.54 -4.84
N LEU A 173 5.73 29.59 -5.62
CA LEU A 173 4.64 29.82 -6.57
C LEU A 173 3.25 29.46 -5.98
N HIS A 174 3.16 29.05 -4.71
CA HIS A 174 1.92 28.72 -4.00
C HIS A 174 0.98 27.81 -4.82
N ASP A 175 1.56 26.74 -5.40
CA ASP A 175 0.92 25.75 -6.26
C ASP A 175 0.50 26.21 -7.66
N PHE A 176 0.73 27.49 -8.02
CA PHE A 176 0.36 28.02 -9.32
C PHE A 176 1.49 27.87 -10.35
N PHE A 177 1.41 26.84 -11.19
CA PHE A 177 2.37 26.70 -12.30
C PHE A 177 2.12 27.71 -13.43
N TYR A 178 0.92 28.33 -13.48
CA TYR A 178 0.59 29.42 -14.39
C TYR A 178 -0.48 30.37 -13.80
N GLY A 179 -0.21 31.68 -13.86
CA GLY A 179 -1.07 32.74 -13.34
C GLY A 179 -1.18 32.78 -11.81
N CYS A 180 -2.00 33.67 -11.27
CA CYS A 180 -2.42 33.70 -9.86
C CYS A 180 -3.71 34.52 -9.76
N ASP A 181 -4.77 33.95 -9.17
CA ASP A 181 -6.12 34.55 -9.09
C ASP A 181 -6.50 34.97 -7.66
N ILE A 182 -5.60 34.79 -6.68
CA ILE A 182 -5.86 35.07 -5.26
C ILE A 182 -6.41 36.48 -5.03
N CYS A 183 -5.80 37.50 -5.66
CA CYS A 183 -6.22 38.89 -5.51
C CYS A 183 -7.56 39.21 -6.21
N GLN A 184 -7.94 38.44 -7.23
CA GLN A 184 -9.24 38.54 -7.88
C GLN A 184 -10.30 37.84 -7.02
N ARG A 185 -10.03 36.64 -6.52
CA ARG A 185 -10.93 35.91 -5.62
C ARG A 185 -11.26 36.67 -4.33
N ALA A 186 -10.30 37.40 -3.79
CA ALA A 186 -10.52 38.23 -2.59
C ALA A 186 -11.35 39.51 -2.87
N CYS A 187 -11.61 39.85 -4.13
CA CYS A 187 -12.33 41.07 -4.51
C CYS A 187 -13.84 40.90 -4.32
N PRO A 188 -14.52 41.78 -3.55
CA PRO A 188 -15.98 41.69 -3.33
C PRO A 188 -16.81 41.72 -4.63
N TYR A 189 -16.33 42.42 -5.67
CA TYR A 189 -17.02 42.49 -6.96
C TYR A 189 -17.01 41.16 -7.74
N ASN A 190 -16.26 40.16 -7.28
CA ASN A 190 -16.24 38.81 -7.85
C ASN A 190 -17.08 37.80 -7.06
N GLU A 191 -17.80 38.21 -6.00
CA GLU A 191 -18.68 37.31 -5.24
C GLU A 191 -19.81 36.73 -6.12
N VAL A 192 -20.20 37.43 -7.19
CA VAL A 192 -21.19 37.00 -8.18
C VAL A 192 -20.60 36.36 -9.44
N ALA A 193 -19.28 36.16 -9.51
CA ALA A 193 -18.63 35.54 -10.66
C ALA A 193 -18.88 34.01 -10.66
N PRO A 194 -19.14 33.38 -11.82
CA PRO A 194 -19.34 31.94 -11.88
C PRO A 194 -18.04 31.19 -11.55
N TYR A 195 -18.05 30.40 -10.47
CA TYR A 195 -16.96 29.49 -10.09
C TYR A 195 -17.10 28.13 -10.78
N HIS A 196 -15.99 27.53 -11.19
CA HIS A 196 -15.92 26.18 -11.78
C HIS A 196 -14.82 25.34 -11.13
N GLU A 197 -14.75 24.05 -11.44
CA GLU A 197 -13.58 23.24 -11.12
C GLU A 197 -12.40 23.64 -12.02
N GLY A 198 -11.29 24.04 -11.40
CA GLY A 198 -10.06 24.42 -12.09
C GLY A 198 -9.25 23.22 -12.56
N PHE A 199 -8.35 23.44 -13.53
CA PHE A 199 -7.45 22.39 -14.01
C PHE A 199 -6.36 22.11 -13.00
N ILE A 200 -6.40 20.89 -12.45
CA ILE A 200 -5.35 20.34 -11.61
C ILE A 200 -4.56 19.32 -12.43
N PHE A 201 -3.25 19.46 -12.43
CA PHE A 201 -2.34 18.55 -13.12
C PHE A 201 -1.45 17.82 -12.12
N PRO A 202 -1.08 16.56 -12.38
CA PRO A 202 0.06 15.95 -11.72
C PRO A 202 1.30 16.86 -11.85
N ALA A 203 2.10 17.02 -10.81
CA ALA A 203 3.24 17.96 -10.82
C ALA A 203 4.36 17.54 -11.80
N ASP A 204 4.33 16.31 -12.30
CA ASP A 204 5.26 15.71 -13.25
C ASP A 204 4.70 15.59 -14.67
N PHE A 205 3.51 16.14 -14.96
CA PHE A 205 2.82 15.95 -16.25
C PHE A 205 3.62 16.40 -17.50
N LEU A 206 4.67 17.21 -17.33
CA LEU A 206 5.54 17.71 -18.40
C LEU A 206 6.90 16.99 -18.49
N ASP A 207 7.21 16.06 -17.58
CA ASP A 207 8.56 15.51 -17.42
C ASP A 207 9.01 14.74 -18.65
N ASN A 208 8.13 13.89 -19.19
CA ASN A 208 8.41 12.96 -20.29
C ASN A 208 7.71 13.34 -21.61
N GLU A 209 7.12 14.54 -21.71
CA GLU A 209 6.39 14.96 -22.90
C GLU A 209 7.32 15.58 -23.96
N SER A 210 7.10 15.37 -25.26
CA SER A 210 7.87 16.09 -26.30
C SER A 210 7.29 17.48 -26.55
N ASN A 211 8.06 18.43 -27.10
CA ASN A 211 7.50 19.75 -27.49
C ASN A 211 6.36 19.61 -28.52
N ARG A 212 6.45 18.63 -29.44
CA ARG A 212 5.40 18.33 -30.42
C ARG A 212 4.12 17.87 -29.71
N THR A 213 4.24 16.92 -28.79
CA THR A 213 3.12 16.39 -28.01
C THR A 213 2.48 17.47 -27.15
N PHE A 214 3.30 18.32 -26.51
CA PHE A 214 2.83 19.47 -25.75
C PHE A 214 1.98 20.41 -26.61
N HIS A 215 2.46 20.81 -27.79
CA HIS A 215 1.69 21.68 -28.69
C HIS A 215 0.41 21.03 -29.21
N GLN A 216 0.42 19.72 -29.45
CA GLN A 216 -0.79 19.00 -29.88
C GLN A 216 -1.86 18.93 -28.78
N ARG A 217 -1.46 18.78 -27.51
CA ARG A 217 -2.39 18.61 -26.38
C ARG A 217 -2.82 19.92 -25.74
N TYR A 218 -1.93 20.89 -25.73
CA TYR A 218 -2.09 22.13 -24.98
C TYR A 218 -1.98 23.39 -25.83
N GLY A 219 -1.68 23.31 -27.13
CA GLY A 219 -1.40 24.48 -27.97
C GLY A 219 -2.55 25.47 -28.11
N ASP A 220 -3.78 25.06 -27.79
CA ASP A 220 -4.97 25.90 -27.73
C ASP A 220 -5.23 26.49 -26.33
N ARG A 221 -4.44 26.13 -25.31
CA ARG A 221 -4.61 26.58 -23.91
C ARG A 221 -3.93 27.91 -23.66
N ASP A 222 -4.50 28.68 -22.75
CA ASP A 222 -4.04 30.01 -22.35
C ASP A 222 -2.63 30.05 -21.73
N PHE A 223 -2.15 28.94 -21.16
CA PHE A 223 -0.81 28.85 -20.59
C PHE A 223 0.25 28.38 -21.60
N ALA A 224 -0.15 27.93 -22.80
CA ALA A 224 0.79 27.27 -23.70
C ALA A 224 1.78 28.22 -24.39
N TRP A 225 1.41 29.50 -24.53
CA TRP A 225 2.25 30.51 -25.19
C TRP A 225 3.56 30.80 -24.42
N ILE A 226 3.61 30.61 -23.10
CA ILE A 226 4.86 30.76 -22.32
C ILE A 226 5.86 29.63 -22.54
N GLY A 227 5.41 28.55 -23.19
CA GLY A 227 6.23 27.41 -23.60
C GLY A 227 6.44 26.36 -22.52
N LYS A 228 6.60 25.10 -22.97
CA LYS A 228 6.80 23.92 -22.12
C LYS A 228 7.93 24.08 -21.10
N ALA A 229 9.06 24.65 -21.51
CA ALA A 229 10.24 24.79 -20.65
C ALA A 229 9.94 25.64 -19.40
N THR A 230 9.23 26.77 -19.57
CA THR A 230 8.83 27.66 -18.48
C THR A 230 7.84 26.97 -17.53
N LEU A 231 6.86 26.25 -18.09
CA LEU A 231 5.88 25.50 -17.29
C LEU A 231 6.56 24.37 -16.50
N LYS A 232 7.46 23.60 -17.13
CA LYS A 232 8.22 22.54 -16.47
C LYS A 232 9.11 23.09 -15.35
N ARG A 233 9.75 24.24 -15.55
CA ARG A 233 10.48 24.94 -14.48
C ARG A 233 9.56 25.26 -13.29
N ASN A 234 8.38 25.82 -13.55
CA ASN A 234 7.43 26.17 -12.49
C ASN A 234 6.96 24.93 -11.71
N THR A 235 6.66 23.82 -12.39
CA THR A 235 6.27 22.58 -11.69
C THR A 235 7.41 21.99 -10.87
N LEU A 236 8.66 22.10 -11.34
CA LEU A 236 9.85 21.66 -10.58
C LEU A 236 10.06 22.48 -9.30
N TRP A 237 9.91 23.80 -9.36
CA TRP A 237 10.01 24.66 -8.17
C TRP A 237 8.96 24.30 -7.11
N ILE A 238 7.70 24.13 -7.54
CA ILE A 238 6.60 23.72 -6.65
C ILE A 238 6.89 22.36 -6.02
N ARG A 239 7.43 21.40 -6.78
CA ARG A 239 7.80 20.07 -6.27
C ARG A 239 8.89 20.13 -5.21
N ARG A 240 9.95 20.91 -5.44
CA ARG A 240 11.07 21.07 -4.48
C ARG A 240 10.60 21.65 -3.16
N GLN A 241 9.82 22.72 -3.20
CA GLN A 241 9.27 23.38 -2.02
C GLN A 241 8.36 22.49 -1.17
N ARG A 242 7.75 21.47 -1.79
CA ARG A 242 6.95 20.45 -1.09
C ARG A 242 7.82 19.35 -0.49
N MET A 243 8.90 18.95 -1.16
CA MET A 243 9.82 17.93 -0.66
C MET A 243 10.47 18.34 0.67
N ASP A 244 10.79 19.63 0.84
CA ASP A 244 11.39 20.15 2.08
C ASP A 244 10.46 20.07 3.31
N LYS A 245 9.18 19.73 3.13
CA LYS A 245 8.17 19.65 4.21
C LYS A 245 7.75 18.21 4.57
N VAL A 246 8.40 17.20 4.01
CA VAL A 246 8.10 15.78 4.26
C VAL A 246 9.18 15.17 5.15
N HIS A 247 8.79 14.51 6.25
CA HIS A 247 9.73 13.73 7.04
C HIS A 247 10.34 12.60 6.20
N GLU A 248 11.65 12.65 5.95
CA GLU A 248 12.33 11.65 5.10
C GLU A 248 12.46 10.25 5.70
N LEU A 249 11.93 10.03 6.92
CA LEU A 249 12.09 8.79 7.67
C LEU A 249 13.56 8.35 7.82
N GLY A 250 14.47 9.31 8.02
CA GLY A 250 15.93 9.08 8.09
C GLY A 250 16.33 7.95 9.04
N TYR A 251 15.73 7.88 10.23
CA TYR A 251 16.00 6.79 11.19
C TYR A 251 15.69 5.37 10.66
N LEU A 252 14.75 5.22 9.70
CA LEU A 252 14.52 3.93 9.03
C LEU A 252 15.57 3.65 7.97
N LYS A 253 16.08 4.68 7.28
CA LYS A 253 17.21 4.53 6.35
C LYS A 253 18.44 4.05 7.11
N ASP A 254 18.72 4.64 8.27
CA ASP A 254 19.84 4.24 9.14
C ASP A 254 19.72 2.77 9.56
N LYS A 255 18.53 2.34 10.03
CA LYS A 255 18.27 0.94 10.37
C LYS A 255 18.41 -0.03 9.19
N ILE A 256 18.10 0.41 7.97
CA ILE A 256 18.30 -0.41 6.76
C ILE A 256 19.78 -0.55 6.44
N GLU A 257 20.58 0.52 6.57
CA GLU A 257 22.04 0.44 6.41
C GLU A 257 22.67 -0.45 7.48
N GLU A 258 22.21 -0.40 8.74
CA GLU A 258 22.64 -1.34 9.79
C GLU A 258 22.43 -2.82 9.40
N LEU A 259 21.29 -3.16 8.78
CA LEU A 259 21.03 -4.52 8.29
C LEU A 259 22.00 -4.92 7.16
N LYS A 260 22.40 -3.97 6.30
CA LYS A 260 23.35 -4.21 5.22
C LYS A 260 24.76 -4.42 5.77
N ASP A 261 25.19 -3.59 6.72
CA ASP A 261 26.49 -3.68 7.37
C ASP A 261 26.64 -5.00 8.15
N GLN A 262 25.56 -5.48 8.76
CA GLN A 262 25.49 -6.78 9.43
C GLN A 262 25.45 -7.97 8.45
N GLY A 263 25.30 -7.74 7.14
CA GLY A 263 25.17 -8.80 6.13
C GLY A 263 23.85 -9.59 6.19
N VAL A 264 22.85 -9.09 6.93
CA VAL A 264 21.53 -9.75 7.11
C VAL A 264 20.41 -9.09 6.30
N TYR A 265 20.70 -8.01 5.56
CA TYR A 265 19.77 -7.39 4.61
C TYR A 265 19.38 -8.38 3.51
N ARG A 266 18.08 -8.49 3.24
CA ARG A 266 17.52 -9.41 2.25
C ARG A 266 16.52 -8.69 1.36
N THR A 267 16.59 -8.99 0.07
CA THR A 267 15.51 -8.70 -0.88
C THR A 267 14.58 -9.91 -0.93
N LEU A 268 13.27 -9.68 -0.89
CA LEU A 268 12.29 -10.75 -0.98
C LEU A 268 12.38 -11.44 -2.34
N PRO A 269 12.45 -12.79 -2.40
CA PRO A 269 12.45 -13.51 -3.67
C PRO A 269 11.07 -13.39 -4.33
N VAL A 270 11.06 -13.25 -5.65
CA VAL A 270 9.82 -13.14 -6.45
C VAL A 270 9.60 -14.45 -7.20
N MET A 271 8.56 -15.18 -6.83
CA MET A 271 8.14 -16.40 -7.51
C MET A 271 7.10 -16.07 -8.58
N SER A 272 7.30 -16.56 -9.81
CA SER A 272 6.41 -16.30 -10.95
C SER A 272 5.83 -17.58 -11.58
N SER A 273 5.86 -18.69 -10.84
CA SER A 273 5.19 -19.95 -11.15
C SER A 273 4.27 -20.35 -9.97
N PRO A 274 3.37 -21.34 -10.14
CA PRO A 274 2.74 -21.99 -9.00
C PRO A 274 3.77 -22.54 -8.01
N SER A 275 3.40 -22.64 -6.73
CA SER A 275 4.23 -23.32 -5.72
C SER A 275 4.28 -24.82 -6.02
N GLY A 276 5.48 -25.38 -6.04
CA GLY A 276 5.72 -26.82 -6.20
C GLY A 276 7.19 -27.18 -5.96
N ALA A 277 7.55 -28.42 -6.28
CA ALA A 277 8.92 -28.95 -6.16
C ALA A 277 9.96 -28.19 -7.01
N ARG A 278 9.54 -27.67 -8.17
CA ARG A 278 10.33 -26.73 -8.99
C ARG A 278 9.55 -25.46 -9.26
N VAL A 279 10.24 -24.33 -9.23
CA VAL A 279 9.62 -23.00 -9.39
C VAL A 279 10.43 -22.09 -10.32
N THR A 280 9.76 -21.05 -10.83
CA THR A 280 10.42 -19.90 -11.45
C THR A 280 10.64 -18.84 -10.37
N LEU A 281 11.90 -18.58 -10.01
CA LEU A 281 12.29 -17.66 -8.94
C LEU A 281 13.23 -16.58 -9.47
N ASN A 282 12.90 -15.31 -9.24
CA ASN A 282 13.66 -14.15 -9.73
C ASN A 282 13.93 -14.21 -11.24
N GLY A 283 12.94 -14.68 -12.02
CA GLY A 283 13.04 -14.85 -13.47
C GLY A 283 13.87 -16.06 -13.94
N ARG A 284 14.40 -16.88 -13.03
CA ARG A 284 15.12 -18.13 -13.35
C ARG A 284 14.18 -19.32 -13.22
N GLU A 285 14.06 -20.12 -14.27
CA GLU A 285 13.18 -21.29 -14.32
C GLU A 285 13.85 -22.54 -13.74
N GLY A 286 13.02 -23.51 -13.32
CA GLY A 286 13.46 -24.86 -12.96
C GLY A 286 14.23 -24.97 -11.64
N ILE A 287 14.14 -23.97 -10.76
CA ILE A 287 14.80 -23.96 -9.46
C ILE A 287 14.15 -24.98 -8.53
N VAL A 288 14.91 -25.91 -7.97
CA VAL A 288 14.41 -26.87 -6.97
C VAL A 288 14.09 -26.12 -5.68
N ASN A 289 12.86 -26.26 -5.17
CA ASN A 289 12.35 -25.49 -4.04
C ASN A 289 12.31 -26.31 -2.76
N LEU A 290 13.29 -26.07 -1.89
CA LEU A 290 13.37 -26.64 -0.54
C LEU A 290 13.04 -25.61 0.54
N SER A 291 12.33 -24.52 0.20
CA SER A 291 12.02 -23.45 1.14
C SER A 291 10.51 -23.23 1.36
N SER A 292 9.66 -24.06 0.76
CA SER A 292 8.20 -23.97 0.90
C SER A 292 7.69 -24.86 2.04
N ASN A 293 6.65 -24.40 2.74
CA ASN A 293 5.92 -25.24 3.70
C ASN A 293 4.78 -26.05 3.02
N ASN A 294 4.74 -26.10 1.68
CA ASN A 294 3.78 -26.88 0.90
C ASN A 294 4.10 -28.38 0.96
N TYR A 295 4.02 -28.98 2.15
CA TYR A 295 4.45 -30.35 2.42
C TYR A 295 3.82 -31.39 1.48
N LEU A 296 2.54 -31.25 1.15
CA LEU A 296 1.81 -32.27 0.39
C LEU A 296 1.66 -31.94 -1.09
N GLY A 297 2.09 -30.75 -1.53
CA GLY A 297 1.86 -30.28 -2.90
C GLY A 297 0.50 -29.62 -3.12
N PHE A 298 -0.32 -29.49 -2.08
CA PHE A 298 -1.72 -29.10 -2.20
C PHE A 298 -1.93 -27.68 -2.71
N ALA A 299 -0.94 -26.79 -2.56
CA ALA A 299 -1.03 -25.42 -3.04
C ALA A 299 -1.28 -25.28 -4.56
N ASN A 300 -1.00 -26.33 -5.36
CA ASN A 300 -1.27 -26.35 -6.80
C ASN A 300 -2.06 -27.59 -7.26
N HIS A 301 -2.68 -28.33 -6.34
CA HIS A 301 -3.37 -29.57 -6.68
C HIS A 301 -4.61 -29.31 -7.57
N PRO A 302 -4.81 -30.07 -8.68
CA PRO A 302 -5.89 -29.81 -9.64
C PRO A 302 -7.29 -29.80 -9.03
N GLU A 303 -7.63 -30.80 -8.21
CA GLU A 303 -8.96 -30.89 -7.59
C GLU A 303 -9.21 -29.77 -6.56
N ILE A 304 -8.17 -29.35 -5.84
CA ILE A 304 -8.28 -28.27 -4.84
C ILE A 304 -8.49 -26.92 -5.54
N LYS A 305 -7.78 -26.69 -6.66
CA LYS A 305 -8.00 -25.50 -7.50
C LYS A 305 -9.42 -25.46 -8.06
N GLN A 306 -9.94 -26.60 -8.52
CA GLN A 306 -11.30 -26.65 -9.04
C GLN A 306 -12.32 -26.32 -7.94
N ALA A 307 -12.17 -26.88 -6.73
CA ALA A 307 -13.04 -26.54 -5.60
C ALA A 307 -12.99 -25.04 -5.24
N ALA A 308 -11.82 -24.40 -5.36
CA ALA A 308 -11.68 -22.96 -5.17
C ALA A 308 -12.46 -22.14 -6.22
N ILE A 309 -12.39 -22.57 -7.48
CA ILE A 309 -13.13 -21.95 -8.60
C ILE A 309 -14.63 -22.10 -8.38
N ASP A 310 -15.10 -23.31 -8.07
CA ASP A 310 -16.52 -23.60 -7.87
C ASP A 310 -17.11 -22.79 -6.70
N ALA A 311 -16.37 -22.67 -5.60
CA ALA A 311 -16.77 -21.84 -4.47
C ALA A 311 -16.80 -20.34 -4.83
N THR A 312 -15.87 -19.89 -5.67
CA THR A 312 -15.84 -18.50 -6.16
C THR A 312 -17.05 -18.20 -7.05
N GLU A 313 -17.41 -19.11 -7.95
CA GLU A 313 -18.58 -18.97 -8.82
C GLU A 313 -19.89 -18.91 -8.02
N LYS A 314 -20.01 -19.74 -6.97
CA LYS A 314 -21.22 -19.80 -6.13
C LYS A 314 -21.36 -18.62 -5.18
N TYR A 315 -20.30 -18.23 -4.50
CA TYR A 315 -20.36 -17.27 -3.37
C TYR A 315 -19.71 -15.91 -3.65
N GLY A 316 -19.00 -15.78 -4.77
CA GLY A 316 -18.18 -14.61 -5.08
C GLY A 316 -16.78 -14.65 -4.45
N VAL A 317 -16.02 -13.58 -4.63
CA VAL A 317 -14.59 -13.53 -4.26
C VAL A 317 -14.32 -13.31 -2.76
N GLY A 318 -15.32 -12.93 -1.98
CA GLY A 318 -15.13 -12.62 -0.55
C GLY A 318 -16.43 -12.68 0.25
N ALA A 319 -16.30 -12.89 1.56
CA ALA A 319 -17.44 -13.03 2.47
C ALA A 319 -18.18 -11.70 2.78
N GLY A 320 -17.61 -10.55 2.41
CA GLY A 320 -18.24 -9.22 2.56
C GLY A 320 -18.33 -8.66 3.99
N ALA A 321 -18.11 -9.46 5.03
CA ALA A 321 -18.09 -9.01 6.43
C ALA A 321 -17.35 -10.00 7.35
N VAL A 322 -17.27 -9.65 8.64
CA VAL A 322 -16.86 -10.56 9.72
C VAL A 322 -17.92 -11.65 9.96
N ARG A 323 -17.53 -12.78 10.58
CA ARG A 323 -18.44 -13.92 10.88
C ARG A 323 -19.71 -13.49 11.61
N THR A 324 -19.59 -12.59 12.59
CA THR A 324 -20.69 -12.19 13.49
C THR A 324 -21.74 -11.26 12.89
N ILE A 325 -21.51 -10.68 11.71
CA ILE A 325 -22.48 -9.79 11.05
C ILE A 325 -23.24 -10.57 9.98
N ILE A 326 -22.59 -10.79 8.83
CA ILE A 326 -23.13 -11.57 7.70
C ILE A 326 -22.03 -12.34 6.95
N GLY A 327 -20.80 -12.38 7.48
CA GLY A 327 -19.66 -13.03 6.84
C GLY A 327 -19.53 -14.51 7.15
N ASN A 328 -20.49 -15.10 7.88
CA ASN A 328 -20.54 -16.53 8.17
C ASN A 328 -21.33 -17.28 7.09
N LEU A 329 -20.67 -17.59 5.97
CA LEU A 329 -21.21 -18.47 4.94
C LEU A 329 -21.38 -19.91 5.45
N ASP A 330 -22.37 -20.63 4.91
CA ASP A 330 -22.57 -22.07 5.12
C ASP A 330 -21.28 -22.88 4.85
N LEU A 331 -20.51 -22.45 3.85
CA LEU A 331 -19.20 -23.01 3.50
C LEU A 331 -18.17 -22.98 4.66
N HIS A 332 -18.24 -21.98 5.56
CA HIS A 332 -17.34 -21.94 6.72
C HIS A 332 -17.74 -22.95 7.80
N GLU A 333 -19.04 -23.15 8.02
CA GLU A 333 -19.53 -24.17 8.96
C GLU A 333 -19.24 -25.58 8.44
N GLU A 334 -19.36 -25.80 7.12
CA GLU A 334 -18.95 -27.06 6.48
C GLU A 334 -17.45 -27.33 6.68
N LEU A 335 -16.59 -26.33 6.44
CA LEU A 335 -15.15 -26.45 6.68
C LEU A 335 -14.84 -26.80 8.15
N GLU A 336 -15.48 -26.12 9.10
CA GLU A 336 -15.31 -26.39 10.53
C GLU A 336 -15.76 -27.81 10.90
N LEU A 337 -16.88 -28.28 10.34
CA LEU A 337 -17.36 -29.65 10.54
C LEU A 337 -16.36 -30.68 10.00
N LYS A 338 -15.89 -30.50 8.77
CA LYS A 338 -14.92 -31.41 8.13
C LYS A 338 -13.59 -31.44 8.88
N LEU A 339 -13.12 -30.30 9.36
CA LEU A 339 -11.94 -30.24 10.20
C LEU A 339 -12.16 -30.94 11.54
N ALA A 340 -13.32 -30.79 12.19
CA ALA A 340 -13.61 -31.48 13.44
C ALA A 340 -13.62 -33.01 13.26
N GLU A 341 -14.28 -33.50 12.21
CA GLU A 341 -14.26 -34.91 11.81
C GLU A 341 -12.83 -35.41 11.56
N PHE A 342 -12.02 -34.64 10.83
CA PHE A 342 -10.63 -34.98 10.53
C PHE A 342 -9.75 -34.97 11.78
N LYS A 343 -9.92 -34.00 12.68
CA LYS A 343 -9.10 -33.89 13.89
C LYS A 343 -9.56 -34.82 15.01
N ARG A 344 -10.74 -35.47 14.88
CA ARG A 344 -11.40 -36.27 15.92
C ARG A 344 -11.68 -35.46 17.19
N GLU A 345 -12.05 -34.19 16.99
CA GLU A 345 -12.38 -33.25 18.06
C GLU A 345 -13.85 -32.84 17.99
N GLU A 346 -14.40 -32.38 19.12
CA GLU A 346 -15.82 -32.02 19.23
C GLU A 346 -16.19 -30.84 18.31
N ALA A 347 -15.32 -29.83 18.24
CA ALA A 347 -15.55 -28.63 17.45
C ALA A 347 -14.26 -28.01 16.93
N VAL A 348 -14.38 -27.32 15.79
CA VAL A 348 -13.30 -26.51 15.22
C VAL A 348 -13.78 -25.08 14.99
N THR A 349 -12.94 -24.10 15.32
CA THR A 349 -13.14 -22.69 14.99
C THR A 349 -12.07 -22.21 14.02
N VAL A 350 -12.47 -21.73 12.84
CA VAL A 350 -11.55 -21.27 11.79
C VAL A 350 -11.24 -19.77 11.90
N TYR A 351 -9.97 -19.43 11.67
CA TYR A 351 -9.41 -18.08 11.61
C TYR A 351 -8.76 -17.80 10.25
N GLN A 352 -8.45 -16.53 9.99
CA GLN A 352 -7.84 -16.09 8.73
C GLN A 352 -6.37 -16.51 8.57
N SER A 353 -5.69 -16.89 9.65
CA SER A 353 -4.31 -17.39 9.63
C SER A 353 -3.98 -18.15 10.92
N GLY A 354 -2.94 -19.00 10.90
CA GLY A 354 -2.42 -19.62 12.13
C GLY A 354 -1.84 -18.60 13.12
N PHE A 355 -1.36 -17.45 12.62
CA PHE A 355 -0.96 -16.33 13.48
C PHE A 355 -2.17 -15.76 14.25
N ASN A 356 -3.29 -15.52 13.54
CA ASN A 356 -4.52 -15.03 14.15
C ASN A 356 -5.12 -16.03 15.13
N CYS A 357 -4.97 -17.34 14.89
CA CYS A 357 -5.36 -18.36 15.87
C CYS A 357 -4.64 -18.16 17.20
N ASN A 358 -3.32 -18.10 17.19
CA ASN A 358 -2.55 -17.94 18.42
C ASN A 358 -2.86 -16.61 19.10
N ALA A 359 -2.74 -15.50 18.36
CA ALA A 359 -2.95 -14.16 18.89
C ALA A 359 -4.39 -13.95 19.42
N GLY A 360 -5.40 -14.52 18.75
CA GLY A 360 -6.80 -14.39 19.11
C GLY A 360 -7.25 -15.33 20.22
N THR A 361 -6.83 -16.59 20.17
CA THR A 361 -7.26 -17.63 21.11
C THR A 361 -6.61 -17.43 22.47
N ILE A 362 -5.29 -17.26 22.54
CA ILE A 362 -4.56 -17.10 23.82
C ILE A 362 -5.13 -15.92 24.59
N GLN A 363 -5.32 -14.78 23.92
CA GLN A 363 -5.92 -13.59 24.52
C GLN A 363 -7.36 -13.82 24.98
N ALA A 364 -8.14 -14.65 24.29
CA ALA A 364 -9.54 -14.90 24.61
C ALA A 364 -9.73 -15.87 25.78
N ILE A 365 -8.83 -16.84 25.96
CA ILE A 365 -8.97 -17.93 26.95
C ILE A 365 -8.20 -17.71 28.25
N THR A 366 -7.43 -16.63 28.35
CA THR A 366 -6.65 -16.29 29.56
C THR A 366 -6.87 -14.83 29.98
N ASP A 367 -6.85 -14.55 31.28
CA ASP A 367 -6.98 -13.20 31.84
C ASP A 367 -6.10 -13.02 33.11
N ARG A 368 -6.24 -11.88 33.78
CA ARG A 368 -5.57 -11.57 35.04
C ARG A 368 -5.87 -12.64 36.08
N GLY A 369 -4.82 -13.13 36.73
CA GLY A 369 -4.91 -14.20 37.73
C GLY A 369 -4.71 -15.59 37.14
N ASP A 370 -4.53 -15.73 35.83
CA ASP A 370 -4.06 -16.97 35.20
C ASP A 370 -2.54 -16.94 34.97
N LEU A 371 -1.96 -18.11 34.69
CA LEU A 371 -0.55 -18.29 34.34
C LEU A 371 -0.41 -19.05 33.02
N ILE A 372 0.37 -18.50 32.10
CA ILE A 372 0.81 -19.17 30.88
C ILE A 372 2.23 -19.71 31.08
N ILE A 373 2.44 -20.99 30.85
CA ILE A 373 3.73 -21.69 30.96
C ILE A 373 4.15 -22.09 29.54
N SER A 374 5.12 -21.37 28.97
CA SER A 374 5.53 -21.51 27.55
C SER A 374 6.87 -22.20 27.42
N ASP A 375 7.02 -23.09 26.44
CA ASP A 375 8.35 -23.53 25.98
C ASP A 375 9.14 -22.31 25.46
N GLU A 376 10.46 -22.29 25.67
CA GLU A 376 11.32 -21.17 25.29
C GLU A 376 11.48 -21.01 23.77
N LEU A 377 11.25 -22.07 22.98
CA LEU A 377 11.37 -22.06 21.52
C LEU A 377 10.03 -21.95 20.78
N ASN A 378 8.94 -21.72 21.50
CA ASN A 378 7.61 -21.54 20.92
C ASN A 378 7.58 -20.50 19.80
N HIS A 379 6.72 -20.74 18.81
CA HIS A 379 6.60 -19.87 17.65
C HIS A 379 6.25 -18.42 18.02
N ALA A 380 6.73 -17.46 17.22
CA ALA A 380 6.54 -16.04 17.46
C ALA A 380 5.06 -15.61 17.62
N SER A 381 4.12 -16.29 16.95
CA SER A 381 2.69 -16.02 17.13
C SER A 381 2.16 -16.40 18.51
N ILE A 382 2.71 -17.44 19.14
CA ILE A 382 2.41 -17.79 20.53
C ILE A 382 2.96 -16.68 21.43
N ILE A 383 4.23 -16.30 21.25
CA ILE A 383 4.87 -15.24 22.02
C ILE A 383 4.06 -13.94 21.95
N ASP A 384 3.60 -13.55 20.77
CA ASP A 384 2.78 -12.36 20.58
C ASP A 384 1.36 -12.52 21.16
N GLY A 385 0.76 -13.72 21.09
CA GLY A 385 -0.49 -14.03 21.79
C GLY A 385 -0.37 -13.91 23.31
N VAL A 386 0.72 -14.41 23.89
CA VAL A 386 1.04 -14.27 25.32
C VAL A 386 1.23 -12.79 25.68
N ARG A 387 1.89 -12.00 24.83
CA ARG A 387 2.04 -10.54 25.03
C ARG A 387 0.71 -9.78 24.97
N LEU A 388 -0.27 -10.28 24.22
CA LEU A 388 -1.62 -9.71 24.15
C LEU A 388 -2.51 -10.15 25.31
N SER A 389 -2.18 -11.27 25.97
CA SER A 389 -2.85 -11.72 27.19
C SER A 389 -2.56 -10.79 28.37
N ARG A 390 -3.41 -10.87 29.39
CA ARG A 390 -3.24 -10.22 30.70
C ARG A 390 -2.81 -11.19 31.81
N ALA A 391 -2.64 -12.46 31.47
CA ALA A 391 -2.14 -13.49 32.37
C ALA A 391 -0.66 -13.25 32.71
N ASP A 392 -0.23 -13.78 33.85
CA ASP A 392 1.19 -13.89 34.14
C ASP A 392 1.83 -14.92 33.19
N LYS A 393 3.15 -14.85 33.04
CA LYS A 393 3.89 -15.77 32.18
C LYS A 393 5.09 -16.38 32.91
N ALA A 394 5.31 -17.66 32.65
CA ALA A 394 6.53 -18.38 32.96
C ALA A 394 7.04 -19.07 31.69
N VAL A 395 8.35 -19.28 31.62
CA VAL A 395 9.01 -19.99 30.53
C VAL A 395 9.76 -21.17 31.13
N TYR A 396 9.65 -22.34 30.52
CA TYR A 396 10.46 -23.51 30.84
C TYR A 396 11.45 -23.78 29.71
N LYS A 397 12.59 -24.39 30.04
CA LYS A 397 13.60 -24.77 29.06
C LYS A 397 13.05 -25.74 28.03
N HIS A 398 13.55 -25.63 26.81
CA HIS A 398 13.06 -26.36 25.65
C HIS A 398 13.03 -27.87 25.90
N ALA A 399 11.83 -28.47 25.78
CA ALA A 399 11.59 -29.89 26.00
C ALA A 399 12.09 -30.46 27.35
N ASP A 400 12.29 -29.61 28.38
CA ASP A 400 12.75 -30.02 29.71
C ASP A 400 11.57 -30.23 30.67
N MET A 401 11.14 -31.48 30.82
CA MET A 401 10.00 -31.83 31.67
C MET A 401 10.27 -31.63 33.18
N ALA A 402 11.54 -31.68 33.60
CA ALA A 402 11.90 -31.40 34.99
C ALA A 402 11.76 -29.91 35.31
N ASP A 403 12.15 -29.03 34.38
CA ASP A 403 11.96 -27.59 34.52
C ASP A 403 10.48 -27.19 34.39
N LEU A 404 9.72 -27.82 33.49
CA LEU A 404 8.26 -27.66 33.41
C LEU A 404 7.59 -28.06 34.74
N GLU A 405 7.92 -29.23 35.29
CA GLU A 405 7.38 -29.69 36.57
C GLU A 405 7.74 -28.73 37.71
N ARG A 406 8.97 -28.20 37.74
CA ARG A 406 9.38 -27.18 38.71
C ARG A 406 8.47 -25.94 38.64
N VAL A 407 8.19 -25.42 37.45
CA VAL A 407 7.28 -24.26 37.27
C VAL A 407 5.86 -24.58 37.73
N LEU A 408 5.37 -25.79 37.45
CA LEU A 408 4.04 -26.24 37.90
C LEU A 408 3.94 -26.32 39.43
N GLN A 409 4.96 -26.85 40.09
CA GLN A 409 5.04 -26.90 41.56
C GLN A 409 5.13 -25.50 42.18
N GLU A 410 5.98 -24.63 41.62
CA GLU A 410 6.15 -23.26 42.12
C GLU A 410 4.90 -22.39 41.94
N SER A 411 4.03 -22.71 40.98
CA SER A 411 2.79 -21.97 40.69
C SER A 411 1.55 -22.52 41.41
N ASP A 412 1.69 -23.60 42.20
CA ASP A 412 0.56 -24.28 42.81
C ASP A 412 -0.21 -23.41 43.81
N GLY A 413 -1.53 -23.39 43.66
CA GLY A 413 -2.44 -22.57 44.46
C GLY A 413 -2.35 -21.05 44.25
N LYS A 414 -1.52 -20.55 43.31
CA LYS A 414 -1.30 -19.10 43.09
C LYS A 414 -2.17 -18.48 41.99
N TYR A 415 -2.71 -19.31 41.10
CA TYR A 415 -3.39 -18.89 39.87
C TYR A 415 -4.74 -19.59 39.72
N ASN A 416 -5.69 -18.93 39.07
CA ASN A 416 -7.02 -19.50 38.78
C ASN A 416 -6.91 -20.62 37.75
N THR A 417 -6.19 -20.35 36.65
CA THR A 417 -5.91 -21.31 35.57
C THR A 417 -4.42 -21.32 35.27
N ARG A 418 -3.86 -22.51 35.05
CA ARG A 418 -2.50 -22.69 34.52
C ARG A 418 -2.61 -23.31 33.13
N LEU A 419 -1.99 -22.70 32.13
CA LEU A 419 -2.04 -23.14 30.73
C LEU A 419 -0.62 -23.45 30.25
N ILE A 420 -0.34 -24.71 29.95
CA ILE A 420 0.92 -25.15 29.33
C ILE A 420 0.78 -24.98 27.82
N ILE A 421 1.68 -24.21 27.20
CA ILE A 421 1.68 -23.94 25.76
C ILE A 421 2.97 -24.44 25.12
N THR A 422 2.84 -25.22 24.05
CA THR A 422 3.97 -25.72 23.25
C THR A 422 3.65 -25.78 21.76
N ASP A 423 4.64 -25.58 20.89
CA ASP A 423 4.61 -26.11 19.53
C ASP A 423 4.60 -27.65 19.62
N GLY A 424 3.89 -28.33 18.71
CA GLY A 424 3.95 -29.79 18.60
C GLY A 424 5.19 -30.26 17.83
N VAL A 425 5.57 -29.50 16.79
CA VAL A 425 6.81 -29.70 16.01
C VAL A 425 7.52 -28.37 15.93
N PHE A 426 8.76 -28.30 16.45
CA PHE A 426 9.50 -27.05 16.49
C PHE A 426 10.09 -26.74 15.11
N SER A 427 9.69 -25.59 14.55
CA SER A 427 9.90 -25.31 13.13
C SER A 427 11.35 -25.08 12.67
N MET A 428 12.29 -24.91 13.60
CA MET A 428 13.70 -24.63 13.29
C MET A 428 14.59 -25.87 13.34
N ASP A 429 14.30 -26.77 14.26
CA ASP A 429 15.07 -27.99 14.54
C ASP A 429 14.33 -29.24 14.02
N GLY A 430 13.00 -29.17 13.94
CA GLY A 430 12.13 -30.22 13.42
C GLY A 430 11.98 -31.42 14.34
N ASP A 431 12.36 -31.29 15.60
CA ASP A 431 12.07 -32.17 16.73
C ASP A 431 10.62 -32.00 17.22
N LEU A 432 10.17 -32.97 18.04
CA LEU A 432 8.81 -33.02 18.57
C LEU A 432 8.79 -32.65 20.05
N ALA A 433 7.74 -31.94 20.48
CA ALA A 433 7.49 -31.78 21.91
C ALA A 433 7.18 -33.15 22.55
N PRO A 434 7.63 -33.40 23.80
CA PRO A 434 7.30 -34.62 24.55
C PRO A 434 5.85 -34.57 25.05
N LEU A 435 4.89 -34.53 24.11
CA LEU A 435 3.46 -34.34 24.41
C LEU A 435 2.89 -35.35 25.41
N PRO A 436 3.23 -36.65 25.37
CA PRO A 436 2.76 -37.59 26.39
C PRO A 436 3.13 -37.17 27.82
N GLU A 437 4.38 -36.76 28.04
CA GLU A 437 4.87 -36.33 29.35
C GLU A 437 4.26 -34.98 29.78
N ILE A 438 4.08 -34.06 28.83
CA ILE A 438 3.41 -32.78 29.08
C ILE A 438 1.96 -33.00 29.53
N VAL A 439 1.23 -33.91 28.88
CA VAL A 439 -0.15 -34.25 29.24
C VAL A 439 -0.21 -34.89 30.62
N GLU A 440 0.69 -35.83 30.93
CA GLU A 440 0.77 -36.46 32.26
C GLU A 440 1.01 -35.42 33.37
N LEU A 441 1.92 -34.46 33.12
CA LEU A 441 2.15 -33.34 34.05
C LEU A 441 0.93 -32.42 34.16
N ALA A 442 0.29 -32.10 33.04
CA ALA A 442 -0.91 -31.25 33.03
C ALA A 442 -2.03 -31.88 33.87
N GLU A 443 -2.30 -33.17 33.68
CA GLU A 443 -3.29 -33.94 34.44
C GLU A 443 -2.92 -34.02 35.93
N LYS A 444 -1.64 -34.30 36.26
CA LYS A 444 -1.14 -34.38 37.63
C LYS A 444 -1.31 -33.07 38.41
N TYR A 445 -1.07 -31.94 37.77
CA TYR A 445 -1.11 -30.61 38.40
C TYR A 445 -2.39 -29.82 38.09
N GLY A 446 -3.37 -30.41 37.38
CA GLY A 446 -4.61 -29.73 37.00
C GLY A 446 -4.40 -28.48 36.13
N ALA A 447 -3.42 -28.52 35.22
CA ALA A 447 -3.19 -27.48 34.22
C ALA A 447 -3.89 -27.85 32.90
N LEU A 448 -4.21 -26.83 32.10
CA LEU A 448 -4.71 -26.99 30.73
C LEU A 448 -3.54 -27.11 29.74
N THR A 449 -3.83 -27.67 28.58
CA THR A 449 -2.85 -27.91 27.50
C THR A 449 -3.22 -27.19 26.21
N TYR A 450 -2.21 -26.59 25.57
CA TYR A 450 -2.33 -25.89 24.29
C TYR A 450 -1.18 -26.33 23.39
N VAL A 451 -1.51 -26.90 22.23
CA VAL A 451 -0.51 -27.40 21.28
C VAL A 451 -0.67 -26.70 19.93
N ASP A 452 0.36 -25.97 19.48
CA ASP A 452 0.43 -25.50 18.10
C ASP A 452 0.99 -26.60 17.19
N ASP A 453 0.07 -27.26 16.51
CA ASP A 453 0.32 -28.37 15.61
C ASP A 453 0.43 -27.90 14.14
N ALA A 454 0.80 -26.64 13.88
CA ALA A 454 0.91 -26.11 12.52
C ALA A 454 1.90 -26.87 11.63
N HIS A 455 2.96 -27.46 12.20
CA HIS A 455 3.94 -28.27 11.47
C HIS A 455 3.70 -29.78 11.57
N GLY A 456 2.77 -30.23 12.40
CA GLY A 456 2.37 -31.65 12.47
C GLY A 456 1.10 -31.96 11.68
N SER A 457 0.16 -31.03 11.58
CA SER A 457 -1.06 -31.19 10.77
C SER A 457 -0.74 -31.30 9.28
N GLY A 458 -1.27 -32.35 8.67
CA GLY A 458 -0.97 -32.85 7.33
C GLY A 458 0.37 -33.59 7.21
N VAL A 459 1.03 -33.92 8.33
CA VAL A 459 2.40 -34.47 8.33
C VAL A 459 2.56 -35.68 9.23
N LEU A 460 2.09 -35.62 10.47
CA LEU A 460 2.24 -36.66 11.49
C LEU A 460 0.92 -37.38 11.74
N GLY A 461 1.00 -38.61 12.25
CA GLY A 461 -0.18 -39.43 12.58
C GLY A 461 -0.85 -40.07 11.37
N GLU A 462 -1.92 -40.82 11.63
CA GLU A 462 -2.75 -41.48 10.64
C GLU A 462 -3.30 -40.44 9.65
N ASN A 463 -2.94 -40.60 8.37
CA ASN A 463 -3.28 -39.67 7.29
C ASN A 463 -2.91 -38.20 7.58
N GLY A 464 -1.83 -37.97 8.34
CA GLY A 464 -1.35 -36.62 8.63
C GLY A 464 -2.25 -35.86 9.61
N ARG A 465 -3.02 -36.51 10.48
CA ARG A 465 -3.91 -35.81 11.42
C ARG A 465 -3.21 -34.87 12.40
N GLY A 466 -1.93 -35.05 12.70
CA GLY A 466 -1.18 -34.18 13.60
C GLY A 466 -0.40 -34.89 14.69
N THR A 467 0.31 -34.11 15.52
CA THR A 467 1.06 -34.63 16.67
C THR A 467 0.16 -35.31 17.70
N VAL A 468 -1.04 -34.78 17.94
CA VAL A 468 -2.02 -35.37 18.87
C VAL A 468 -2.41 -36.79 18.44
N ASP A 469 -2.65 -37.00 17.15
CA ASP A 469 -2.96 -38.33 16.61
C ASP A 469 -1.74 -39.25 16.63
N HIS A 470 -0.56 -38.73 16.25
CA HIS A 470 0.70 -39.47 16.28
C HIS A 470 1.02 -40.10 17.64
N PHE A 471 0.70 -39.39 18.73
CA PHE A 471 0.89 -39.88 20.10
C PHE A 471 -0.35 -40.53 20.72
N GLY A 472 -1.49 -40.59 20.02
CA GLY A 472 -2.73 -41.17 20.54
C GLY A 472 -3.36 -40.36 21.70
N LEU A 473 -3.25 -39.04 21.65
CA LEU A 473 -3.67 -38.11 22.73
C LEU A 473 -5.03 -37.43 22.48
N HIS A 474 -5.84 -37.95 21.56
CA HIS A 474 -7.18 -37.42 21.27
C HIS A 474 -8.02 -37.27 22.54
N GLY A 475 -8.67 -36.11 22.70
CA GLY A 475 -9.49 -35.79 23.87
C GLY A 475 -8.71 -35.51 25.16
N ARG A 476 -7.38 -35.58 25.16
CA ARG A 476 -6.50 -35.24 26.30
C ARG A 476 -5.78 -33.90 26.15
N ILE A 477 -5.89 -33.27 24.98
CA ILE A 477 -5.39 -31.90 24.73
C ILE A 477 -6.57 -30.93 24.70
N ASP A 478 -6.50 -29.81 25.44
CA ASP A 478 -7.64 -28.88 25.55
C ASP A 478 -7.79 -27.97 24.32
N PHE A 479 -6.66 -27.52 23.75
CA PHE A 479 -6.63 -26.65 22.59
C PHE A 479 -5.57 -27.11 21.58
N VAL A 480 -6.02 -27.56 20.41
CA VAL A 480 -5.12 -27.93 19.30
C VAL A 480 -5.20 -26.87 18.21
N ILE A 481 -4.10 -26.16 18.00
CA ILE A 481 -4.00 -25.10 17.03
C ILE A 481 -3.38 -25.66 15.77
N GLY A 482 -3.87 -25.26 14.61
CA GLY A 482 -3.24 -25.60 13.34
C GLY A 482 -3.30 -24.46 12.35
N THR A 483 -2.56 -24.65 11.25
CA THR A 483 -2.63 -23.75 10.10
C THR A 483 -3.11 -24.49 8.86
N LEU A 484 -3.84 -23.75 8.04
CA LEU A 484 -4.35 -24.19 6.75
C LEU A 484 -3.44 -23.74 5.59
N SER A 485 -2.30 -23.10 5.91
CA SER A 485 -1.36 -22.48 4.96
C SER A 485 -0.11 -23.29 4.65
N LYS A 486 0.08 -24.45 5.30
CA LYS A 486 1.27 -25.31 5.15
C LYS A 486 0.92 -26.57 4.36
N ALA A 487 0.77 -27.71 5.04
CA ALA A 487 0.45 -28.98 4.39
C ALA A 487 -0.86 -28.93 3.57
N LEU A 488 -1.86 -28.23 4.09
CA LEU A 488 -3.17 -28.04 3.42
C LEU A 488 -3.10 -27.06 2.23
N GLY A 489 -2.02 -26.26 2.12
CA GLY A 489 -1.67 -25.54 0.89
C GLY A 489 -2.44 -24.26 0.57
N VAL A 490 -3.31 -23.73 1.45
CA VAL A 490 -4.14 -22.56 1.16
C VAL A 490 -3.81 -21.39 2.11
N ILE A 491 -4.75 -20.96 2.94
CA ILE A 491 -4.58 -19.91 3.95
C ILE A 491 -5.59 -20.14 5.07
N GLY A 492 -5.24 -19.76 6.28
CA GLY A 492 -6.10 -19.90 7.44
C GLY A 492 -5.41 -20.52 8.63
N GLY A 493 -6.15 -20.59 9.73
CA GLY A 493 -5.80 -21.38 10.90
C GLY A 493 -7.05 -21.91 11.55
N TYR A 494 -6.89 -22.81 12.49
CA TYR A 494 -8.02 -23.33 13.25
C TYR A 494 -7.65 -23.63 14.70
N VAL A 495 -8.67 -23.71 15.55
CA VAL A 495 -8.60 -24.25 16.92
C VAL A 495 -9.54 -25.44 16.97
N ALA A 496 -8.99 -26.65 17.11
CA ALA A 496 -9.75 -27.86 17.39
C ALA A 496 -9.81 -28.06 18.92
N SER A 497 -11.01 -28.23 19.45
CA SER A 497 -11.27 -28.19 20.90
C SER A 497 -12.70 -28.66 21.21
N LYS A 498 -13.10 -28.54 22.47
CA LYS A 498 -14.48 -28.74 22.91
C LYS A 498 -15.46 -27.70 22.34
N GLN A 499 -16.74 -28.04 22.25
CA GLN A 499 -17.80 -27.16 21.74
C GLN A 499 -17.89 -25.85 22.52
N VAL A 500 -17.70 -25.91 23.85
CA VAL A 500 -17.68 -24.72 24.72
C VAL A 500 -16.60 -23.70 24.31
N THR A 501 -15.47 -24.16 23.77
CA THR A 501 -14.41 -23.29 23.26
C THR A 501 -14.84 -22.60 21.97
N LYS A 502 -15.45 -23.33 21.03
CA LYS A 502 -16.00 -22.73 19.79
C LYS A 502 -17.02 -21.64 20.12
N GLU A 503 -17.94 -21.92 21.04
CA GLU A 503 -18.93 -20.95 21.52
C GLU A 503 -18.27 -19.72 22.15
N TRP A 504 -17.29 -19.91 23.04
CA TRP A 504 -16.56 -18.80 23.66
C TRP A 504 -15.81 -17.94 22.63
N LEU A 505 -15.08 -18.57 21.71
CA LEU A 505 -14.27 -17.87 20.71
C LEU A 505 -15.14 -17.07 19.73
N SER A 506 -16.34 -17.54 19.39
CA SER A 506 -17.29 -16.77 18.58
C SER A 506 -17.74 -15.45 19.22
N HIS A 507 -17.57 -15.29 20.54
CA HIS A 507 -17.92 -14.08 21.29
C HIS A 507 -16.72 -13.27 21.77
N ARG A 508 -15.54 -13.90 21.88
CA ARG A 508 -14.36 -13.30 22.53
C ARG A 508 -13.10 -13.31 21.67
N GLY A 509 -13.03 -14.17 20.66
CA GLY A 509 -11.90 -14.25 19.72
C GLY A 509 -11.82 -12.99 18.86
N ARG A 510 -10.98 -12.02 19.25
CA ARG A 510 -10.92 -10.70 18.59
C ARG A 510 -10.73 -10.77 17.07
N PRO A 511 -9.83 -11.62 16.50
CA PRO A 511 -9.71 -11.74 15.05
C PRO A 511 -10.97 -12.28 14.35
N ILE A 512 -11.82 -13.05 15.04
CA ILE A 512 -13.12 -13.49 14.50
C ILE A 512 -14.11 -12.32 14.47
N LEU A 513 -14.10 -11.50 15.53
CA LEU A 513 -15.03 -10.38 15.71
C LEU A 513 -14.71 -9.16 14.84
N PHE A 514 -13.43 -8.93 14.53
CA PHE A 514 -12.95 -7.67 13.95
C PHE A 514 -12.17 -7.84 12.63
N SER A 515 -12.15 -9.05 12.04
CA SER A 515 -11.56 -9.27 10.72
C SER A 515 -12.50 -10.11 9.86
N THR A 516 -12.61 -9.73 8.59
CA THR A 516 -13.41 -10.44 7.57
C THR A 516 -13.03 -11.91 7.53
N SER A 517 -14.01 -12.79 7.28
CA SER A 517 -13.83 -14.23 7.19
C SER A 517 -12.89 -14.64 6.05
N LEU A 518 -12.52 -15.94 6.00
CA LEU A 518 -11.84 -16.50 4.83
C LEU A 518 -12.64 -16.26 3.55
N THR A 519 -11.94 -16.22 2.41
CA THR A 519 -12.62 -16.11 1.12
C THR A 519 -13.31 -17.44 0.78
N PRO A 520 -14.42 -17.42 0.01
CA PRO A 520 -15.08 -18.64 -0.42
C PRO A 520 -14.14 -19.60 -1.17
N ALA A 521 -13.29 -19.05 -2.05
CA ALA A 521 -12.24 -19.80 -2.74
C ALA A 521 -11.34 -20.57 -1.76
N SER A 522 -10.93 -19.93 -0.65
CA SER A 522 -10.07 -20.57 0.35
C SER A 522 -10.82 -21.67 1.10
N ALA A 523 -12.05 -21.41 1.53
CA ALA A 523 -12.83 -22.39 2.28
C ALA A 523 -13.18 -23.63 1.43
N GLY A 524 -13.60 -23.45 0.16
CA GLY A 524 -13.88 -24.55 -0.76
C GLY A 524 -12.64 -25.40 -1.07
N ALA A 525 -11.50 -24.74 -1.33
CA ALA A 525 -10.21 -25.41 -1.50
C ALA A 525 -9.85 -26.27 -0.28
N LEU A 526 -10.04 -25.74 0.93
CA LEU A 526 -9.69 -26.41 2.17
C LEU A 526 -10.60 -27.59 2.50
N ILE A 527 -11.90 -27.50 2.23
CA ILE A 527 -12.82 -28.64 2.35
C ILE A 527 -12.29 -29.80 1.50
N LYS A 528 -11.97 -29.52 0.22
CA LYS A 528 -11.43 -30.55 -0.68
C LYS A 528 -10.07 -31.09 -0.22
N ALA A 529 -9.20 -30.25 0.32
CA ALA A 529 -7.92 -30.68 0.88
C ALA A 529 -8.10 -31.66 2.06
N VAL A 530 -9.03 -31.36 2.96
CA VAL A 530 -9.36 -32.20 4.12
C VAL A 530 -10.03 -33.51 3.68
N GLU A 531 -10.89 -33.49 2.67
CA GLU A 531 -11.48 -34.70 2.09
C GLU A 531 -10.43 -35.66 1.54
N ILE A 532 -9.46 -35.14 0.77
CA ILE A 532 -8.36 -35.95 0.22
C ILE A 532 -7.54 -36.57 1.35
N LEU A 533 -7.13 -35.79 2.35
CA LEU A 533 -6.40 -36.31 3.51
C LEU A 533 -7.21 -37.30 4.34
N SER A 534 -8.53 -37.18 4.37
CA SER A 534 -9.37 -38.10 5.15
C SER A 534 -9.44 -39.50 4.54
N THR A 535 -9.22 -39.63 3.23
CA THR A 535 -9.41 -40.89 2.50
C THR A 535 -8.14 -41.49 1.91
N ASP A 536 -7.04 -40.73 1.84
CA ASP A 536 -5.84 -41.13 1.12
C ASP A 536 -4.53 -40.73 1.83
N SER A 537 -3.77 -41.73 2.27
CA SER A 537 -2.48 -41.53 2.95
C SER A 537 -1.33 -41.23 1.99
N GLN A 538 -1.49 -41.46 0.68
CA GLN A 538 -0.37 -41.50 -0.27
C GLN A 538 0.50 -40.24 -0.26
N TYR A 539 -0.11 -39.08 -0.02
CA TYR A 539 0.59 -37.79 0.03
C TYR A 539 1.50 -37.68 1.25
N THR A 540 1.02 -38.16 2.40
CA THR A 540 1.78 -38.18 3.65
C THR A 540 2.89 -39.23 3.57
N ASP A 541 2.59 -40.41 3.04
CA ASP A 541 3.57 -41.49 2.87
C ASP A 541 4.71 -41.05 1.94
N ARG A 542 4.37 -40.45 0.79
CA ARG A 542 5.37 -39.94 -0.17
C ARG A 542 6.20 -38.79 0.39
N LEU A 543 5.60 -37.91 1.20
CA LEU A 543 6.33 -36.87 1.92
C LEU A 543 7.41 -37.48 2.82
N TRP A 544 7.07 -38.48 3.62
CA TRP A 544 8.01 -39.16 4.51
C TRP A 544 9.10 -39.91 3.75
N ASP A 545 8.74 -40.64 2.70
CA ASP A 545 9.71 -41.31 1.82
C ASP A 545 10.71 -40.33 1.21
N ASN A 546 10.25 -39.15 0.82
CA ASN A 546 11.11 -38.10 0.28
C ASN A 546 11.97 -37.46 1.36
N ALA A 547 11.41 -37.15 2.54
CA ALA A 547 12.14 -36.56 3.64
C ALA A 547 13.25 -37.48 4.16
N ASN A 548 12.94 -38.77 4.39
CA ASN A 548 13.90 -39.76 4.84
C ASN A 548 15.03 -39.95 3.82
N TYR A 549 14.69 -40.04 2.54
CA TYR A 549 15.66 -40.14 1.45
C TYR A 549 16.62 -38.94 1.41
N PHE A 550 16.08 -37.72 1.46
CA PHE A 550 16.87 -36.49 1.40
C PHE A 550 17.79 -36.36 2.63
N LYS A 551 17.26 -36.58 3.84
CA LYS A 551 18.01 -36.56 5.10
C LYS A 551 19.16 -37.55 5.10
N GLN A 552 18.91 -38.80 4.70
CA GLN A 552 19.93 -39.84 4.64
C GLN A 552 21.07 -39.44 3.69
N LYS A 553 20.75 -38.88 2.53
CA LYS A 553 21.74 -38.46 1.55
C LYS A 553 22.58 -37.26 2.01
N LEU A 554 21.96 -36.24 2.61
CA LEU A 554 22.72 -35.13 3.20
C LEU A 554 23.62 -35.59 4.34
N GLY A 555 23.14 -36.46 5.21
CA GLY A 555 23.95 -37.02 6.29
C GLY A 555 25.14 -37.84 5.77
N THR A 556 24.97 -38.58 4.67
CA THR A 556 26.07 -39.32 4.01
C THR A 556 27.16 -38.39 3.45
N LEU A 557 26.80 -37.16 3.06
CA LEU A 557 27.75 -36.13 2.62
C LEU A 557 28.49 -35.45 3.79
N GLY A 558 28.15 -35.74 5.04
CA GLY A 558 28.77 -35.15 6.23
C GLY A 558 28.10 -33.87 6.74
N PHE A 559 26.95 -33.48 6.20
CA PHE A 559 26.20 -32.34 6.76
C PHE A 559 25.58 -32.67 8.11
N ASN A 560 25.65 -31.73 9.05
CA ASN A 560 24.95 -31.83 10.33
C ASN A 560 23.46 -31.51 10.16
N THR A 561 22.60 -32.54 10.22
CA THR A 561 21.14 -32.39 10.09
C THR A 561 20.39 -32.32 11.42
N GLY A 562 21.09 -32.08 12.53
CA GLY A 562 20.49 -32.01 13.88
C GLY A 562 19.78 -33.30 14.30
N HIS A 563 18.81 -33.16 15.21
CA HIS A 563 18.02 -34.27 15.78
C HIS A 563 16.58 -34.29 15.23
N SER A 564 16.39 -33.83 14.00
CA SER A 564 15.06 -33.62 13.44
C SER A 564 14.24 -34.92 13.31
N GLN A 565 13.02 -34.90 13.84
CA GLN A 565 12.04 -36.00 13.85
C GLN A 565 10.85 -35.77 12.91
N SER A 566 10.90 -34.75 12.04
CA SER A 566 9.84 -34.38 11.08
C SER A 566 10.36 -34.27 9.65
N PRO A 567 9.55 -33.96 8.61
CA PRO A 567 10.07 -33.71 7.26
C PRO A 567 10.93 -32.44 7.10
N ILE A 568 11.05 -31.63 8.15
CA ILE A 568 11.98 -30.50 8.20
C ILE A 568 13.40 -31.06 8.26
N THR A 569 14.31 -30.55 7.43
CA THR A 569 15.71 -30.96 7.43
C THR A 569 16.59 -29.74 7.66
N PRO A 570 16.99 -29.46 8.91
CA PRO A 570 17.96 -28.40 9.16
C PRO A 570 19.33 -28.84 8.63
N VAL A 571 20.14 -27.88 8.21
CA VAL A 571 21.56 -28.06 7.90
C VAL A 571 22.31 -27.00 8.68
N ILE A 572 22.94 -27.40 9.78
CA ILE A 572 23.55 -26.49 10.75
C ILE A 572 24.89 -25.98 10.23
N ILE A 573 25.03 -24.65 10.12
CA ILE A 573 26.23 -23.97 9.60
C ILE A 573 26.95 -23.17 10.71
N GLY A 574 26.19 -22.63 11.67
CA GLY A 574 26.69 -21.82 12.77
C GLY A 574 26.78 -20.34 12.42
N ASP A 575 27.83 -19.94 11.70
CA ASP A 575 28.09 -18.54 11.36
C ASP A 575 27.01 -17.95 10.41
N GLU A 576 26.47 -16.78 10.77
CA GLU A 576 25.36 -16.16 10.05
C GLU A 576 25.74 -15.74 8.63
N ALA A 577 26.92 -15.14 8.44
CA ALA A 577 27.37 -14.68 7.14
C ALA A 577 27.64 -15.86 6.19
N LYS A 578 28.28 -16.91 6.67
CA LYS A 578 28.47 -18.17 5.93
C LYS A 578 27.13 -18.84 5.60
N THR A 579 26.18 -18.85 6.53
CA THR A 579 24.83 -19.40 6.28
C THR A 579 24.14 -18.65 5.14
N MET A 580 24.20 -17.31 5.16
CA MET A 580 23.66 -16.46 4.09
C MET A 580 24.34 -16.70 2.74
N GLN A 581 25.67 -16.80 2.74
CA GLN A 581 26.45 -17.09 1.54
C GLN A 581 26.12 -18.48 0.96
N PHE A 582 25.96 -19.48 1.81
CA PHE A 582 25.64 -20.84 1.38
C PHE A 582 24.26 -20.93 0.72
N SER A 583 23.25 -20.33 1.33
CA SER A 583 21.90 -20.21 0.74
C SER A 583 21.94 -19.51 -0.63
N LYS A 584 22.69 -18.42 -0.75
CA LYS A 584 22.85 -17.68 -2.01
C LYS A 584 23.54 -18.53 -3.09
N ALA A 585 24.63 -19.20 -2.75
CA ALA A 585 25.38 -20.04 -3.69
C ALA A 585 24.56 -21.25 -4.16
N LEU A 586 23.76 -21.86 -3.27
CA LEU A 586 22.81 -22.90 -3.66
C LEU A 586 21.76 -22.38 -4.64
N LEU A 587 21.22 -21.18 -4.41
CA LEU A 587 20.28 -20.57 -5.34
C LEU A 587 20.93 -20.30 -6.71
N GLU A 588 22.19 -19.85 -6.74
CA GLU A 588 22.98 -19.70 -7.96
C GLU A 588 23.14 -21.06 -8.67
N ALA A 589 23.36 -22.14 -7.92
CA ALA A 589 23.45 -23.51 -8.42
C ALA A 589 22.11 -24.17 -8.81
N GLY A 590 20.97 -23.50 -8.57
CA GLY A 590 19.64 -23.97 -8.98
C GLY A 590 18.79 -24.59 -7.86
N VAL A 591 19.17 -24.42 -6.59
CA VAL A 591 18.44 -24.95 -5.42
C VAL A 591 18.11 -23.81 -4.46
N PHE A 592 16.82 -23.56 -4.24
CA PHE A 592 16.38 -22.55 -3.29
C PHE A 592 16.09 -23.15 -1.91
N VAL A 593 16.88 -22.74 -0.93
CA VAL A 593 16.68 -23.04 0.49
C VAL A 593 17.01 -21.80 1.30
N SER A 594 16.11 -21.38 2.19
CA SER A 594 16.31 -20.15 2.95
C SER A 594 17.33 -20.32 4.08
N ALA A 595 18.23 -19.34 4.20
CA ALA A 595 19.06 -19.16 5.39
C ALA A 595 18.21 -18.67 6.58
N ILE A 596 18.39 -19.28 7.74
CA ILE A 596 17.78 -18.89 9.00
C ILE A 596 18.89 -18.47 9.96
N VAL A 597 18.81 -17.24 10.45
CA VAL A 597 19.81 -16.60 11.33
C VAL A 597 19.08 -15.77 12.40
N PHE A 598 19.82 -15.15 13.32
CA PHE A 598 19.26 -14.24 14.31
C PHE A 598 18.38 -13.14 13.66
N PRO A 599 17.20 -12.79 14.22
CA PRO A 599 16.67 -13.21 15.52
C PRO A 599 15.85 -14.52 15.51
N THR A 600 15.71 -15.20 14.36
CA THR A 600 14.87 -16.42 14.27
C THR A 600 15.49 -17.61 14.98
N VAL A 601 16.81 -17.71 14.99
CA VAL A 601 17.58 -18.68 15.79
C VAL A 601 18.65 -17.96 16.61
N PRO A 602 19.14 -18.53 17.72
CA PRO A 602 20.22 -17.92 18.51
C PRO A 602 21.47 -17.62 17.67
N LYS A 603 22.23 -16.60 18.07
CA LYS A 603 23.49 -16.23 17.40
C LYS A 603 24.46 -17.40 17.37
N GLY A 604 25.20 -17.54 16.28
CA GLY A 604 26.14 -18.65 16.07
C GLY A 604 25.49 -20.02 15.84
N THR A 605 24.17 -20.08 15.62
CA THR A 605 23.43 -21.31 15.30
C THR A 605 22.72 -21.25 13.95
N GLY A 606 23.24 -20.42 13.03
CA GLY A 606 22.75 -20.23 11.68
C GLY A 606 22.63 -21.56 10.93
N ARG A 607 21.56 -21.69 10.14
CA ARG A 607 21.24 -22.95 9.46
C ARG A 607 20.45 -22.72 8.19
N LEU A 608 20.52 -23.66 7.27
CA LEU A 608 19.53 -23.78 6.21
C LEU A 608 18.40 -24.68 6.69
N ARG A 609 17.16 -24.31 6.41
CA ARG A 609 16.00 -25.16 6.71
C ARG A 609 15.41 -25.71 5.42
N ALA A 610 15.83 -26.90 5.04
CA ALA A 610 15.31 -27.58 3.86
C ALA A 610 13.96 -28.22 4.18
N MET A 611 12.97 -27.93 3.34
CA MET A 611 11.59 -28.34 3.48
C MET A 611 11.22 -29.20 2.27
N VAL A 612 11.13 -30.51 2.49
CA VAL A 612 10.76 -31.45 1.44
C VAL A 612 9.25 -31.49 1.27
N THR A 613 8.78 -31.51 0.02
CA THR A 613 7.40 -31.81 -0.35
C THR A 613 7.24 -33.21 -0.95
N ALA A 614 6.03 -33.78 -0.84
CA ALA A 614 5.59 -34.99 -1.53
C ALA A 614 5.75 -34.88 -3.06
N GLU A 615 5.67 -33.67 -3.63
CA GLU A 615 5.80 -33.48 -5.09
C GLU A 615 7.21 -33.73 -5.64
N HIS A 616 8.25 -33.65 -4.79
CA HIS A 616 9.62 -33.89 -5.27
C HIS A 616 9.74 -35.27 -5.90
N SER A 617 10.40 -35.30 -7.05
CA SER A 617 10.92 -36.54 -7.63
C SER A 617 12.25 -36.91 -6.95
N LYS A 618 12.71 -38.16 -7.10
CA LYS A 618 14.03 -38.54 -6.57
C LYS A 618 15.14 -37.81 -7.32
N GLU A 619 14.91 -37.51 -8.60
CA GLU A 619 15.79 -36.71 -9.45
C GLU A 619 15.95 -35.27 -8.93
N ASP A 620 14.88 -34.65 -8.43
CA ASP A 620 14.95 -33.32 -7.80
C ASP A 620 15.78 -33.35 -6.52
N LEU A 621 15.56 -34.36 -5.68
CA LEU A 621 16.29 -34.53 -4.42
C LEU A 621 17.76 -34.86 -4.67
N ASP A 622 18.06 -35.68 -5.67
CA ASP A 622 19.43 -36.03 -6.06
C ASP A 622 20.17 -34.83 -6.63
N PHE A 623 19.52 -34.05 -7.49
CA PHE A 623 20.07 -32.79 -7.97
C PHE A 623 20.36 -31.84 -6.81
N ALA A 624 19.41 -31.71 -5.85
CA ALA A 624 19.62 -30.85 -4.69
C ALA A 624 20.80 -31.33 -3.84
N VAL A 625 20.86 -32.62 -3.49
CA VAL A 625 21.96 -33.22 -2.74
C VAL A 625 23.31 -33.01 -3.45
N GLU A 626 23.36 -33.19 -4.78
CA GLU A 626 24.55 -32.93 -5.58
C GLU A 626 25.03 -31.48 -5.41
N LYS A 627 24.12 -30.50 -5.52
CA LYS A 627 24.46 -29.08 -5.37
C LYS A 627 24.82 -28.69 -3.94
N PHE A 628 24.17 -29.28 -2.94
CA PHE A 628 24.59 -29.16 -1.55
C PHE A 628 26.03 -29.66 -1.36
N GLY A 629 26.36 -30.85 -1.89
CA GLY A 629 27.70 -31.41 -1.81
C GLY A 629 28.75 -30.58 -2.56
N GLN A 630 28.43 -30.11 -3.76
CA GLN A 630 29.33 -29.28 -4.56
C GLN A 630 29.66 -27.97 -3.82
N VAL A 631 28.63 -27.17 -3.50
CA VAL A 631 28.80 -25.85 -2.88
C VAL A 631 29.35 -25.99 -1.46
N GLY A 632 28.95 -27.04 -0.73
CA GLY A 632 29.45 -27.33 0.62
C GLY A 632 30.96 -27.52 0.65
N ARG A 633 31.54 -28.26 -0.31
CA ARG A 633 33.00 -28.44 -0.42
C ARG A 633 33.70 -27.18 -0.87
N GLU A 634 33.15 -26.46 -1.85
CA GLU A 634 33.69 -25.17 -2.31
C GLU A 634 33.81 -24.15 -1.15
N MET A 635 32.88 -24.20 -0.19
CA MET A 635 32.85 -23.35 1.00
C MET A 635 33.57 -23.94 2.23
N GLY A 636 34.11 -25.16 2.15
CA GLY A 636 34.77 -25.84 3.27
C GLY A 636 33.83 -26.15 4.44
N LEU A 637 32.55 -26.46 4.15
CA LEU A 637 31.55 -26.86 5.14
C LEU A 637 31.54 -28.38 5.40
N ILE A 638 32.04 -29.15 4.42
CA ILE A 638 32.21 -30.60 4.43
C ILE A 638 33.50 -30.96 3.67
N ASP A 639 33.97 -32.19 3.84
CA ASP A 639 35.20 -32.73 3.21
C ASP A 639 35.06 -33.05 1.71
#